data_AF-A0A2C9LHC9-F1
#
_entry.id   AF-A0A2C9LHC9-F1
#
_cell.length_a   1.000
_cell.length_b   1.000
_cell.length_c   1.000
_cell.angle_alpha   90.00
_cell.angle_beta   90.00
_cell.angle_gamma   90.00
#
_symmetry.space_group_name_H-M   'P 1'
#
loop_
_entity.id
_entity.type
_entity.pdbx_description
1 polymer ?
#
loop_
_entity_poly.entity_id
_entity_poly.type
_entity_poly.pdbx_seq_one_letter_code
_entity_poly.pdbx_strand_id
1 'polypeptide(L)'
;MGTRENTEEIVMTAVKRNGQAMMRMERKKKKDINLNQVHHIAGGPYKGILVNKQADSKYISICWFVGISCYLCKNIVNTQLKTQGQEMINNCCNSIMLVASKHQNMIKSILLYLQDRWTLRFWFRGQADGVSKKKIFTDYFSELINPKNLPRKYVGFVKRALVLLQSYQTVKRLELEVEEVTDVEEDLPPIKSFVSVFTPDSYTYRFVPEVSVDNKTFLTFKIKAKCDAQIALCAIYGSVERKAYEICLGAEDNSKSFIRDGSLGPVKSEAKTVNLLSESDFHYFWLSWANNKVEVGKGAKYGHARFLCWDVPANRQFKVNSMAVATSRATKGHWEFAEIIDEKDFHRESKRNKIKLSLLWLAKKQKMLQILEDAYPNNMSTDKLFKTAKVKKNDSITAVVMLKDLEKKGLIKEVEKGIWLRMQTNEETVKHEVLLVQDLPTLSSKEQPTIGIITGLYQEKLAVDAMIENKRTYVKYKTEGNRSIYPIHYFMLTDLLVAGTFNKIQHVLLVGVGGAVPHYSDYTQHVRLGDVVVSTPADDSGAIYIYCSKVDKMPNSGGFNFSTRIFSPREKTLINAANKIKKESESTISPQKTWEKFIEEGKDILRGQESHFHRPMIKRDKLFLTKSDGSVVQVDHPRPLSYTVKNYKEGQTNIRYGVVGCGQSVAKTEPQRREFAQLNGIKAFHQEHDFVLESVEGNRCDSYLVILGMCDYEDGSKKEWTCYAALAAAAYMKSLLLTL
;
A
#
# COMPACT_ATOMS: atom_id res chain seq x y z
N MET A 1 41.62 59.90 12.38
CA MET A 1 42.12 58.53 12.62
C MET A 1 41.11 57.80 13.51
N GLY A 2 40.13 57.11 12.93
CA GLY A 2 39.12 56.34 13.68
C GLY A 2 39.66 54.96 14.05
N THR A 3 39.74 54.67 15.34
CA THR A 3 40.50 53.58 15.95
C THR A 3 39.99 52.19 15.59
N ARG A 4 40.93 51.33 15.17
CA ARG A 4 40.79 49.91 14.76
C ARG A 4 40.41 48.95 15.91
N GLU A 5 39.83 49.43 17.02
CA GLU A 5 39.69 48.65 18.27
C GLU A 5 38.36 47.92 18.49
N ASN A 6 37.36 48.09 17.59
CA ASN A 6 36.08 47.38 17.67
C ASN A 6 35.89 46.35 16.53
N THR A 7 36.97 45.88 15.90
CA THR A 7 36.88 44.83 14.87
C THR A 7 36.57 43.47 15.51
N GLU A 8 35.46 42.87 15.12
CA GLU A 8 35.06 41.53 15.52
C GLU A 8 35.39 40.51 14.44
N GLU A 9 35.72 39.29 14.84
CA GLU A 9 35.97 38.16 13.95
C GLU A 9 34.96 37.05 14.25
N ILE A 10 34.63 36.24 13.24
CA ILE A 10 33.75 35.07 13.41
C ILE A 10 34.61 33.89 13.83
N VAL A 11 34.25 33.27 14.94
CA VAL A 11 34.92 32.10 15.48
C VAL A 11 33.98 30.90 15.39
N MET A 12 34.45 29.82 14.78
CA MET A 12 33.79 28.51 14.79
C MET A 12 34.45 27.61 15.84
N THR A 13 33.66 26.97 16.68
CA THR A 13 34.14 26.04 17.72
C THR A 13 33.25 24.80 17.74
N ALA A 14 33.86 23.62 17.69
CA ALA A 14 33.16 22.36 17.95
C ALA A 14 33.02 22.18 19.48
N VAL A 15 31.78 22.01 19.95
CA VAL A 15 31.43 21.94 21.37
C VAL A 15 30.61 20.67 21.64
N LYS A 16 30.78 20.04 22.80
CA LYS A 16 29.88 18.99 23.30
C LYS A 16 28.89 19.57 24.29
N ARG A 17 27.59 19.39 24.05
CA ARG A 17 26.51 19.79 24.98
C ARG A 17 25.70 18.54 25.35
N ASN A 18 25.61 18.21 26.63
CA ASN A 18 24.92 17.00 27.13
C ASN A 18 25.37 15.69 26.43
N GLY A 19 26.66 15.59 26.09
CA GLY A 19 27.20 14.42 25.37
C GLY A 19 27.00 14.43 23.85
N GLN A 20 26.16 15.31 23.30
CA GLN A 20 25.94 15.45 21.85
C GLN A 20 26.89 16.48 21.22
N ALA A 21 27.29 16.23 19.98
CA ALA A 21 28.19 17.09 19.22
C ALA A 21 27.43 18.28 18.60
N MET A 22 27.95 19.50 18.78
CA MET A 22 27.38 20.74 18.29
C MET A 22 28.46 21.61 17.66
N MET A 23 28.11 22.35 16.60
CA MET A 23 28.94 23.41 16.05
C MET A 23 28.44 24.79 16.47
N ARG A 24 29.29 25.58 17.13
CA ARG A 24 29.00 26.97 17.50
C ARG A 24 29.76 27.92 16.59
N MET A 25 29.07 28.92 16.06
CA MET A 25 29.61 29.99 15.23
C MET A 25 29.23 31.32 15.88
N GLU A 26 30.21 32.13 16.25
CA GLU A 26 29.94 33.37 17.00
C GLU A 26 30.90 34.50 16.65
N ARG A 27 30.40 35.72 16.72
CA ARG A 27 31.22 36.93 16.55
C ARG A 27 31.84 37.33 17.88
N LYS A 28 33.17 37.46 17.93
CA LYS A 28 33.94 37.88 19.10
C LYS A 28 34.78 39.10 18.77
N LYS A 29 34.95 40.03 19.73
CA LYS A 29 35.91 41.13 19.57
C LYS A 29 37.31 40.55 19.53
N LYS A 30 38.20 41.12 18.71
CA LYS A 30 39.56 40.60 18.53
C LYS A 30 40.35 40.44 19.85
N LYS A 31 40.11 41.32 20.82
CA LYS A 31 40.69 41.26 22.17
C LYS A 31 40.20 40.08 23.04
N ASP A 32 39.02 39.53 22.75
CA ASP A 32 38.40 38.44 23.50
C ASP A 32 38.73 37.06 22.88
N ILE A 33 39.58 37.02 21.85
CA ILE A 33 39.95 35.81 21.12
C ILE A 33 41.29 35.31 21.67
N ASN A 34 41.28 34.11 22.25
CA ASN A 34 42.50 33.43 22.67
C ASN A 34 43.18 32.77 21.46
N LEU A 35 44.26 33.39 20.96
CA LEU A 35 44.98 32.92 19.76
C LEU A 35 45.57 31.51 19.93
N ASN A 36 45.88 31.06 21.15
CA ASN A 36 46.41 29.71 21.40
C ASN A 36 45.36 28.59 21.16
N GLN A 37 44.07 28.96 21.17
CA GLN A 37 42.97 28.05 20.87
C GLN A 37 42.62 28.02 19.39
N VAL A 38 43.14 28.95 18.57
CA VAL A 38 42.88 28.98 17.13
C VAL A 38 43.70 27.88 16.45
N HIS A 39 43.01 26.91 15.86
CA HIS A 39 43.60 25.82 15.10
C HIS A 39 43.88 26.24 13.65
N HIS A 40 43.01 27.06 13.05
CA HIS A 40 43.14 27.44 11.64
C HIS A 40 42.48 28.80 11.35
N ILE A 41 43.07 29.57 10.44
CA ILE A 41 42.51 30.82 9.91
C ILE A 41 42.10 30.57 8.46
N ALA A 42 40.81 30.68 8.16
CA ALA A 42 40.29 30.34 6.84
C ALA A 42 40.66 31.40 5.78
N GLY A 43 40.94 30.94 4.54
CA GLY A 43 41.25 31.77 3.39
C GLY A 43 40.15 31.82 2.32
N GLY A 44 40.40 32.56 1.24
CA GLY A 44 39.48 32.66 0.09
C GLY A 44 38.10 33.22 0.46
N PRO A 45 36.98 32.57 0.04
CA PRO A 45 35.63 33.04 0.36
C PRO A 45 35.25 32.95 1.84
N TYR A 46 36.10 32.33 2.68
CA TYR A 46 35.92 32.21 4.13
C TYR A 46 36.89 33.11 4.91
N LYS A 47 37.56 34.06 4.24
CA LYS A 47 38.55 34.96 4.84
C LYS A 47 37.97 35.68 6.06
N GLY A 48 38.71 35.65 7.17
CA GLY A 48 38.31 36.29 8.43
C GLY A 48 37.50 35.40 9.39
N ILE A 49 37.40 34.08 9.11
CA ILE A 49 36.84 33.09 10.02
C ILE A 49 37.98 32.35 10.73
N LEU A 50 37.94 32.35 12.06
CA LEU A 50 38.84 31.58 12.92
C LEU A 50 38.20 30.26 13.33
N VAL A 51 38.93 29.16 13.27
CA VAL A 51 38.48 27.85 13.72
C VAL A 51 39.25 27.47 14.98
N ASN A 52 38.54 27.30 16.09
CA ASN A 52 39.13 26.89 17.35
C ASN A 52 39.31 25.36 17.46
N LYS A 53 40.25 24.94 18.31
CA LYS A 53 40.33 23.56 18.82
C LYS A 53 39.04 23.19 19.54
N GLN A 54 38.70 21.90 19.55
CA GLN A 54 37.51 21.38 20.23
C GLN A 54 37.52 21.75 21.72
N ALA A 55 36.37 22.19 22.25
CA ALA A 55 36.25 22.65 23.64
C ALA A 55 35.09 21.94 24.36
N ASP A 56 35.33 21.54 25.61
CA ASP A 56 34.27 21.03 26.49
C ASP A 56 33.47 22.17 27.10
N SER A 57 32.14 22.01 27.14
CA SER A 57 31.18 22.99 27.66
C SER A 57 31.23 23.07 29.19
N LYS A 58 32.33 23.54 29.78
CA LYS A 58 32.34 24.08 31.13
C LYS A 58 32.52 25.60 31.02
N TYR A 59 31.57 26.35 31.58
CA TYR A 59 31.42 27.82 31.54
C TYR A 59 30.76 28.41 30.30
N ILE A 60 29.47 28.75 30.43
CA ILE A 60 28.90 29.93 29.76
C ILE A 60 27.92 30.62 30.71
N SER A 61 28.30 31.83 31.10
CA SER A 61 27.48 32.81 31.81
C SER A 61 26.21 33.14 31.00
N ILE A 62 25.07 33.09 31.68
CA ILE A 62 23.76 33.49 31.13
C ILE A 62 23.75 35.01 31.04
N CYS A 63 23.99 35.54 29.84
CA CYS A 63 23.62 36.91 29.51
C CYS A 63 22.26 36.89 28.79
N TRP A 64 21.35 37.74 29.23
CA TRP A 64 19.98 37.89 28.74
C TRP A 64 19.95 38.20 27.23
N PHE A 65 19.56 37.23 26.40
CA PHE A 65 19.33 37.41 24.97
C PHE A 65 18.13 36.58 24.51
N VAL A 66 17.31 37.15 23.63
CA VAL A 66 16.20 36.46 22.96
C VAL A 66 16.79 35.51 21.91
N GLY A 67 16.62 34.20 22.11
CA GLY A 67 17.04 33.15 21.18
C GLY A 67 15.89 32.63 20.32
N ILE A 68 16.14 32.40 19.03
CA ILE A 68 15.18 31.74 18.11
C ILE A 68 15.71 30.34 17.78
N SER A 69 14.90 29.31 18.01
CA SER A 69 15.24 27.91 17.66
C SER A 69 14.39 27.41 16.50
N CYS A 70 15.01 26.72 15.55
CA CYS A 70 14.34 26.07 14.42
C CYS A 70 14.74 24.60 14.34
N TYR A 71 13.76 23.73 14.07
CA TYR A 71 13.95 22.30 13.93
C TYR A 71 13.68 21.88 12.47
N LEU A 72 14.59 21.09 11.90
CA LEU A 72 14.45 20.46 10.58
C LEU A 72 14.37 18.94 10.78
N CYS A 73 13.27 18.33 10.34
CA CYS A 73 13.04 16.88 10.35
C CYS A 73 12.14 16.49 9.17
N LYS A 74 12.29 15.25 8.67
CA LYS A 74 11.58 14.65 7.51
C LYS A 74 10.07 14.97 7.46
N ASN A 75 9.42 15.10 8.62
CA ASN A 75 7.96 15.32 8.72
C ASN A 75 7.51 16.61 9.42
N ILE A 76 8.42 17.47 9.93
CA ILE A 76 8.02 18.66 10.69
C ILE A 76 9.06 19.80 10.49
N VAL A 77 8.63 20.94 9.95
CA VAL A 77 9.25 22.23 10.27
C VAL A 77 8.33 22.91 11.28
N ASN A 78 8.70 22.89 12.55
CA ASN A 78 8.03 23.67 13.58
C ASN A 78 9.04 24.66 14.13
N THR A 79 8.93 25.93 13.76
CA THR A 79 9.56 27.01 14.53
C THR A 79 8.72 27.25 15.77
N GLN A 80 9.07 26.58 16.88
CA GLN A 80 8.55 26.95 18.19
C GLN A 80 9.50 27.94 18.86
N LEU A 81 8.99 29.13 19.19
CA LEU A 81 9.64 30.05 20.13
C LEU A 81 9.45 29.49 21.54
N LYS A 82 10.50 28.95 22.14
CA LYS A 82 10.56 28.72 23.59
C LYS A 82 11.34 29.88 24.23
N THR A 83 10.63 30.79 24.89
CA THR A 83 11.24 31.69 25.88
C THR A 83 11.34 30.93 27.19
N GLN A 84 12.56 30.54 27.60
CA GLN A 84 12.82 30.13 28.97
C GLN A 84 13.19 31.37 29.78
N GLY A 85 12.27 31.82 30.63
CA GLY A 85 12.45 32.92 31.59
C GLY A 85 11.14 33.17 32.33
N GLN A 86 11.16 32.95 33.65
CA GLN A 86 10.04 33.12 34.57
C GLN A 86 9.62 34.60 34.73
N GLU A 87 8.30 34.78 34.85
CA GLU A 87 7.50 35.85 35.48
C GLU A 87 7.70 37.35 35.16
N MET A 88 6.53 37.97 34.92
CA MET A 88 6.16 39.39 34.89
C MET A 88 6.89 40.32 33.90
N ILE A 89 6.13 40.82 32.92
CA ILE A 89 5.94 42.25 32.62
C ILE A 89 4.73 42.39 31.68
N ASN A 90 3.74 43.14 32.14
CA ASN A 90 2.59 43.62 31.38
C ASN A 90 3.02 44.58 30.26
N ASN A 91 2.18 44.64 29.22
CA ASN A 91 2.07 45.72 28.23
C ASN A 91 3.27 45.94 27.28
N CYS A 92 3.21 45.34 26.09
CA CYS A 92 3.05 46.09 24.82
C CYS A 92 3.12 45.17 23.59
N CYS A 93 2.23 45.48 22.64
CA CYS A 93 2.24 45.10 21.23
C CYS A 93 1.83 43.67 20.84
N ASN A 94 0.52 43.56 20.60
CA ASN A 94 -0.09 42.76 19.55
C ASN A 94 0.71 42.86 18.23
N SER A 95 1.07 41.70 17.64
CA SER A 95 1.06 41.40 16.18
C SER A 95 1.91 40.15 15.86
N ILE A 96 1.25 39.12 15.32
CA ILE A 96 1.81 37.88 14.77
C ILE A 96 2.24 38.11 13.31
N MET A 97 3.32 37.47 12.84
CA MET A 97 3.52 37.20 11.40
C MET A 97 4.27 35.89 11.12
N LEU A 98 3.71 35.03 10.27
CA LEU A 98 4.17 33.71 9.86
C LEU A 98 5.42 33.69 8.97
N VAL A 99 6.20 32.60 9.00
CA VAL A 99 6.91 32.10 7.81
C VAL A 99 6.86 30.58 7.74
N ALA A 100 5.98 30.07 6.89
CA ALA A 100 6.20 28.92 5.99
C ALA A 100 4.98 28.73 5.07
N SER A 101 4.53 29.78 4.37
CA SER A 101 3.47 29.66 3.35
C SER A 101 3.97 29.82 1.91
N LYS A 102 5.09 30.52 1.67
CA LYS A 102 5.61 30.72 0.29
C LYS A 102 6.61 29.66 -0.20
N HIS A 103 7.17 28.82 0.67
CA HIS A 103 8.23 27.85 0.30
C HIS A 103 7.94 26.39 0.68
N GLN A 104 6.70 26.02 1.05
CA GLN A 104 6.35 24.66 1.50
C GLN A 104 6.72 23.55 0.50
N ASN A 105 6.53 23.77 -0.81
CA ASN A 105 6.91 22.79 -1.84
C ASN A 105 8.43 22.62 -1.96
N MET A 106 9.17 23.72 -1.79
CA MET A 106 10.63 23.76 -1.86
C MET A 106 11.28 23.10 -0.63
N ILE A 107 10.68 23.27 0.55
CA ILE A 107 11.10 22.66 1.82
C ILE A 107 10.77 21.16 1.84
N LYS A 108 9.63 20.73 1.29
CA LYS A 108 9.27 19.31 1.14
C LYS A 108 10.28 18.52 0.29
N SER A 109 10.76 19.08 -0.83
CA SER A 109 11.78 18.44 -1.67
C SER A 109 13.16 18.34 -0.99
N ILE A 110 13.46 19.25 -0.06
CA ILE A 110 14.72 19.27 0.69
C ILE A 110 14.70 18.27 1.86
N LEU A 111 13.56 18.14 2.56
CA LEU A 111 13.38 17.24 3.71
C LEU A 111 13.38 15.75 3.35
N LEU A 112 13.23 15.41 2.07
CA LEU A 112 13.39 14.05 1.54
C LEU A 112 14.84 13.53 1.63
N TYR A 113 15.84 14.42 1.83
CA TYR A 113 17.27 14.07 1.81
C TYR A 113 17.96 14.14 3.18
N LEU A 114 17.29 14.63 4.23
CA LEU A 114 17.86 14.74 5.57
C LEU A 114 17.45 13.49 6.38
N GLN A 115 18.43 12.64 6.70
CA GLN A 115 18.25 11.46 7.55
C GLN A 115 18.21 11.83 9.05
N ASP A 116 18.87 12.94 9.44
CA ASP A 116 19.02 13.34 10.84
C ASP A 116 18.12 14.54 11.22
N ARG A 117 17.90 14.76 12.52
CA ARG A 117 17.19 15.93 13.06
C ARG A 117 18.17 17.07 13.35
N TRP A 118 17.93 18.24 12.77
CA TRP A 118 18.85 19.38 12.89
C TRP A 118 18.19 20.51 13.68
N THR A 119 18.90 21.03 14.68
CA THR A 119 18.45 22.17 15.49
C THR A 119 19.38 23.36 15.26
N LEU A 120 18.82 24.46 14.77
CA LEU A 120 19.54 25.73 14.64
C LEU A 120 19.05 26.71 15.70
N ARG A 121 19.99 27.36 16.39
CA ARG A 121 19.68 28.41 17.38
C ARG A 121 20.38 29.71 17.04
N PHE A 122 19.64 30.81 17.04
CA PHE A 122 20.13 32.14 16.66
C PHE A 122 20.07 33.09 17.86
N TRP A 123 21.12 33.90 18.01
CA TRP A 123 21.17 35.03 18.94
C TRP A 123 21.47 36.31 18.17
N PHE A 124 20.70 37.36 18.44
CA PHE A 124 20.77 38.63 17.73
C PHE A 124 21.40 39.73 18.59
N ARG A 125 21.96 40.75 17.93
CA ARG A 125 22.50 41.96 18.55
C ARG A 125 21.39 42.98 18.84
N GLY A 126 21.60 43.80 19.86
CA GLY A 126 20.83 45.02 20.14
C GLY A 126 19.40 44.84 20.66
N GLN A 127 18.79 45.96 21.04
CA GLN A 127 17.38 46.08 21.40
C GLN A 127 16.46 46.18 20.16
N ALA A 128 16.86 45.61 19.02
CA ALA A 128 15.98 45.51 17.86
C ALA A 128 14.69 44.78 18.28
N ASP A 129 13.56 45.31 17.85
CA ASP A 129 12.24 44.78 18.15
C ASP A 129 12.07 43.35 17.60
N GLY A 130 11.08 42.63 18.14
CA GLY A 130 10.84 41.23 17.76
C GLY A 130 10.57 41.05 16.25
N VAL A 131 10.04 42.08 15.59
CA VAL A 131 9.73 42.09 14.16
C VAL A 131 11.00 42.14 13.31
N SER A 132 11.93 43.04 13.63
CA SER A 132 13.20 43.15 12.90
C SER A 132 14.05 41.89 13.06
N LYS A 133 14.14 41.34 14.29
CA LYS A 133 14.85 40.08 14.56
C LYS A 133 14.27 38.91 13.78
N LYS A 134 12.94 38.87 13.66
CA LYS A 134 12.24 37.85 12.88
C LYS A 134 12.50 37.96 11.38
N LYS A 135 12.43 39.17 10.81
CA LYS A 135 12.72 39.38 9.39
C LYS A 135 14.13 38.92 9.04
N ILE A 136 15.11 39.31 9.85
CA ILE A 136 16.53 38.91 9.67
C ILE A 136 16.70 37.39 9.78
N PHE A 137 16.05 36.75 10.76
CA PHE A 137 16.03 35.29 10.86
C PHE A 137 15.47 34.64 9.59
N THR A 138 14.33 35.13 9.12
CA THR A 138 13.64 34.61 7.93
C THR A 138 14.50 34.72 6.68
N ASP A 139 15.12 35.88 6.46
CA ASP A 139 15.94 36.14 5.28
C ASP A 139 17.19 35.25 5.30
N TYR A 140 17.89 35.23 6.45
CA TYR A 140 19.04 34.36 6.67
C TYR A 140 18.72 32.88 6.45
N PHE A 141 17.63 32.41 7.07
CA PHE A 141 17.26 31.01 7.01
C PHE A 141 16.87 30.61 5.59
N SER A 142 16.05 31.42 4.90
CA SER A 142 15.63 31.18 3.53
C SER A 142 16.82 31.09 2.57
N GLU A 143 17.84 31.93 2.78
CA GLU A 143 19.07 31.88 2.00
C GLU A 143 19.92 30.65 2.31
N LEU A 144 19.99 30.22 3.58
CA LEU A 144 20.72 29.02 4.01
C LEU A 144 20.14 27.75 3.40
N ILE A 145 18.80 27.66 3.34
CA ILE A 145 18.08 26.48 2.85
C ILE A 145 17.67 26.58 1.37
N ASN A 146 18.19 27.55 0.60
CA ASN A 146 17.84 27.68 -0.82
C ASN A 146 18.33 26.45 -1.64
N PRO A 147 17.43 25.73 -2.36
CA PRO A 147 17.71 24.45 -3.02
C PRO A 147 18.76 24.51 -4.11
N LYS A 148 18.87 25.64 -4.81
CA LYS A 148 19.80 25.77 -5.95
C LYS A 148 21.25 25.52 -5.53
N ASN A 149 21.57 25.83 -4.26
CA ASN A 149 22.91 25.72 -3.68
C ASN A 149 22.92 24.92 -2.35
N LEU A 150 21.92 24.07 -2.11
CA LEU A 150 21.79 23.37 -0.82
C LEU A 150 22.88 22.30 -0.66
N PRO A 151 23.71 22.37 0.40
CA PRO A 151 24.77 21.39 0.59
C PRO A 151 24.21 20.03 1.04
N ARG A 152 24.63 18.95 0.39
CA ARG A 152 24.14 17.57 0.65
C ARG A 152 24.74 16.90 1.89
N LYS A 153 25.76 17.49 2.51
CA LYS A 153 26.49 16.93 3.67
C LYS A 153 26.60 17.97 4.79
N TYR A 154 26.60 17.50 6.05
CA TYR A 154 26.72 18.33 7.27
C TYR A 154 27.79 19.43 7.17
N VAL A 155 28.99 19.07 6.73
CA VAL A 155 30.12 20.01 6.57
C VAL A 155 29.82 21.12 5.56
N GLY A 156 29.14 20.81 4.47
CA GLY A 156 28.76 21.80 3.47
C GLY A 156 27.74 22.81 4.00
N PHE A 157 26.79 22.33 4.81
CA PHE A 157 25.78 23.19 5.44
C PHE A 157 26.41 24.13 6.47
N VAL A 158 27.33 23.62 7.29
CA VAL A 158 28.15 24.41 8.22
C VAL A 158 28.91 25.51 7.48
N LYS A 159 29.59 25.19 6.37
CA LYS A 159 30.33 26.16 5.55
C LYS A 159 29.42 27.26 4.99
N ARG A 160 28.23 26.91 4.53
CA ARG A 160 27.26 27.90 4.01
C ARG A 160 26.73 28.81 5.11
N ALA A 161 26.37 28.23 6.26
CA ALA A 161 25.94 29.00 7.43
C ALA A 161 27.03 30.00 7.86
N LEU A 162 28.30 29.59 7.86
CA LEU A 162 29.41 30.48 8.17
C LEU A 162 29.54 31.69 7.23
N VAL A 163 29.40 31.47 5.92
CA VAL A 163 29.50 32.57 4.92
C VAL A 163 28.31 33.51 5.05
N LEU A 164 27.11 32.99 5.24
CA LEU A 164 25.93 33.84 5.50
C LEU A 164 26.10 34.63 6.79
N LEU A 165 26.69 34.01 7.83
CA LEU A 165 26.93 34.71 9.08
C LEU A 165 27.79 35.96 8.86
N GLN A 166 28.75 35.99 7.92
CA GLN A 166 29.54 37.19 7.57
C GLN A 166 28.67 38.34 7.05
N SER A 167 27.68 38.05 6.22
CA SER A 167 26.79 39.05 5.59
C SER A 167 25.72 39.58 6.55
N TYR A 168 25.25 38.75 7.48
CA TYR A 168 24.21 39.12 8.44
C TYR A 168 24.78 39.56 9.79
N GLN A 169 25.25 40.81 9.86
CA GLN A 169 25.93 41.40 11.02
C GLN A 169 25.08 41.41 12.31
N THR A 170 23.76 41.41 12.19
CA THR A 170 22.82 41.42 13.32
C THR A 170 22.76 40.08 14.04
N VAL A 171 23.16 38.97 13.39
CA VAL A 171 23.27 37.65 14.04
C VAL A 171 24.60 37.59 14.78
N LYS A 172 24.54 37.52 16.11
CA LYS A 172 25.70 37.47 17.00
C LYS A 172 26.28 36.06 17.11
N ARG A 173 25.40 35.05 17.22
CA ARG A 173 25.77 33.64 17.39
C ARG A 173 24.75 32.74 16.68
N LEU A 174 25.26 31.66 16.09
CA LEU A 174 24.53 30.55 15.53
C LEU A 174 25.06 29.24 16.14
N GLU A 175 24.17 28.40 16.64
CA GLU A 175 24.50 27.03 17.05
C GLU A 175 23.77 26.03 16.15
N LEU A 176 24.48 25.00 15.72
CA LEU A 176 23.97 23.88 14.93
C LEU A 176 24.21 22.56 15.67
N GLU A 177 23.12 21.84 15.93
CA GLU A 177 23.11 20.55 16.61
C GLU A 177 22.43 19.52 15.71
N VAL A 178 23.01 18.33 15.58
CA VAL A 178 22.50 17.24 14.75
C VAL A 178 22.32 16.00 15.61
N GLU A 179 21.12 15.44 15.57
CA GLU A 179 20.71 14.22 16.28
C GLU A 179 20.41 13.14 15.24
N GLU A 180 21.18 12.05 15.26
CA GLU A 180 20.96 10.89 14.39
C GLU A 180 19.62 10.24 14.74
N VAL A 181 18.76 10.06 13.74
CA VAL A 181 17.46 9.40 13.90
C VAL A 181 17.61 7.97 13.43
N THR A 182 17.65 7.01 14.35
CA THR A 182 17.44 5.60 14.01
C THR A 182 15.98 5.44 13.58
N ASP A 183 15.74 4.78 12.44
CA ASP A 183 14.39 4.49 11.93
C ASP A 183 13.60 3.69 12.97
N VAL A 184 12.85 4.40 13.80
CA VAL A 184 11.70 3.85 14.53
C VAL A 184 10.52 4.24 13.66
N GLU A 185 9.91 3.24 13.00
CA GLU A 185 8.53 3.36 12.50
C GLU A 185 7.71 4.14 13.55
N GLU A 186 6.94 5.15 13.17
CA GLU A 186 6.09 5.87 14.14
C GLU A 186 5.31 4.85 14.96
N ASP A 187 5.71 4.64 16.23
CA ASP A 187 5.07 3.72 17.16
C ASP A 187 3.62 4.16 17.35
N LEU A 188 2.74 3.56 16.55
CA LEU A 188 1.31 3.64 16.72
C LEU A 188 0.99 2.94 18.06
N PRO A 189 0.17 3.55 18.93
CA PRO A 189 -0.43 2.80 20.02
C PRO A 189 -1.23 1.64 19.40
N PRO A 190 -1.29 0.46 20.04
CA PRO A 190 -1.88 -0.71 19.40
C PRO A 190 -3.33 -0.42 18.99
N ILE A 191 -3.69 -0.79 17.77
CA ILE A 191 -5.02 -0.54 17.20
C ILE A 191 -5.96 -1.64 17.69
N LYS A 192 -7.02 -1.30 18.42
CA LYS A 192 -8.02 -2.23 18.97
C LYS A 192 -8.95 -2.80 17.91
N SER A 193 -9.36 -1.98 16.95
CA SER A 193 -10.20 -2.35 15.81
C SER A 193 -10.01 -1.35 14.68
N PHE A 194 -10.26 -1.77 13.44
CA PHE A 194 -10.28 -0.89 12.28
C PHE A 194 -11.56 -1.11 11.47
N VAL A 195 -12.13 -0.02 10.95
CA VAL A 195 -13.31 -0.04 10.08
C VAL A 195 -12.98 0.74 8.82
N SER A 196 -13.04 0.05 7.68
CA SER A 196 -12.86 0.69 6.36
C SER A 196 -14.19 1.14 5.81
N VAL A 197 -14.25 2.39 5.35
CA VAL A 197 -15.45 2.99 4.75
C VAL A 197 -15.06 3.65 3.43
N PHE A 198 -15.88 3.47 2.40
CA PHE A 198 -15.69 4.10 1.10
C PHE A 198 -16.82 5.08 0.82
N THR A 199 -16.47 6.27 0.31
CA THR A 199 -17.41 7.29 -0.13
C THR A 199 -17.24 7.56 -1.63
N PRO A 200 -18.35 7.62 -2.40
CA PRO A 200 -18.33 7.97 -3.81
C PRO A 200 -18.08 9.48 -4.03
N ASP A 201 -17.82 9.84 -5.27
CA ASP A 201 -17.68 11.21 -5.78
C ASP A 201 -19.05 11.85 -6.10
N SER A 202 -20.00 11.79 -5.17
CA SER A 202 -21.38 12.26 -5.37
C SER A 202 -21.87 13.27 -4.33
N TYR A 203 -21.09 13.56 -3.29
CA TYR A 203 -21.51 14.36 -2.13
C TYR A 203 -22.79 13.82 -1.47
N THR A 204 -22.76 12.53 -1.12
CA THR A 204 -23.83 11.85 -0.39
C THR A 204 -23.29 11.33 0.95
N TYR A 205 -23.91 11.74 2.06
CA TYR A 205 -23.54 11.22 3.38
C TYR A 205 -23.89 9.75 3.52
N ARG A 206 -22.88 8.96 3.87
CA ARG A 206 -23.02 7.58 4.30
C ARG A 206 -22.92 7.54 5.81
N PHE A 207 -23.99 7.12 6.48
CA PHE A 207 -23.92 6.81 7.91
C PHE A 207 -23.06 5.56 8.13
N VAL A 208 -22.26 5.57 9.18
CA VAL A 208 -21.27 4.53 9.50
C VAL A 208 -21.53 3.92 10.88
N PRO A 209 -22.63 3.16 11.03
CA PRO A 209 -22.99 2.54 12.31
C PRO A 209 -21.93 1.54 12.82
N GLU A 210 -21.04 1.08 11.94
CA GLU A 210 -19.93 0.19 12.26
C GLU A 210 -18.85 0.89 13.11
N VAL A 211 -18.76 2.23 13.03
CA VAL A 211 -17.85 3.02 13.87
C VAL A 211 -18.55 3.40 15.16
N SER A 212 -18.25 2.66 16.23
CA SER A 212 -18.77 2.97 17.56
C SER A 212 -18.26 4.34 18.04
N VAL A 213 -19.16 5.31 18.09
CA VAL A 213 -18.98 6.64 18.71
C VAL A 213 -19.69 6.77 20.06
N ASP A 214 -20.51 5.77 20.41
CA ASP A 214 -21.28 5.75 21.64
C ASP A 214 -20.37 5.57 22.85
N ASN A 215 -20.56 6.41 23.88
CA ASN A 215 -19.69 6.52 25.05
C ASN A 215 -18.21 6.87 24.74
N LYS A 216 -17.94 7.45 23.56
CA LYS A 216 -16.64 8.04 23.22
C LYS A 216 -16.74 9.55 23.12
N THR A 217 -15.59 10.20 23.23
CA THR A 217 -15.42 11.64 23.02
C THR A 217 -14.26 11.95 22.09
N PHE A 218 -13.66 10.92 21.49
CA PHE A 218 -12.62 11.06 20.48
C PHE A 218 -12.58 9.82 19.56
N LEU A 219 -11.99 10.01 18.38
CA LEU A 219 -11.63 8.94 17.45
C LEU A 219 -10.38 9.31 16.66
N THR A 220 -9.73 8.30 16.09
CA THR A 220 -8.63 8.48 15.13
C THR A 220 -8.98 7.77 13.84
N PHE A 221 -8.55 8.34 12.72
CA PHE A 221 -8.82 7.79 11.40
C PHE A 221 -7.70 8.17 10.44
N LYS A 222 -7.66 7.50 9.30
CA LYS A 222 -6.87 7.94 8.15
C LYS A 222 -7.75 7.97 6.91
N ILE A 223 -7.41 8.83 5.97
CA ILE A 223 -8.16 8.98 4.73
C ILE A 223 -7.22 9.16 3.53
N LYS A 224 -7.63 8.57 2.40
CA LYS A 224 -7.18 8.90 1.04
C LYS A 224 -8.33 9.60 0.30
N ALA A 225 -8.10 10.84 -0.08
CA ALA A 225 -9.01 11.68 -0.87
C ALA A 225 -8.22 12.86 -1.43
N LYS A 226 -8.60 13.38 -2.59
CA LYS A 226 -7.96 14.55 -3.19
C LYS A 226 -8.29 15.83 -2.41
N CYS A 227 -9.54 15.99 -1.98
CA CYS A 227 -10.09 17.16 -1.28
C CYS A 227 -11.38 16.80 -0.54
N ASP A 228 -12.02 17.78 0.11
CA ASP A 228 -13.41 17.77 0.56
C ASP A 228 -13.87 16.51 1.30
N ALA A 229 -13.15 16.10 2.33
CA ALA A 229 -13.54 14.98 3.17
C ALA A 229 -14.44 15.47 4.31
N GLN A 230 -15.71 15.08 4.31
CA GLN A 230 -16.69 15.49 5.33
C GLN A 230 -16.95 14.39 6.37
N ILE A 231 -17.05 14.81 7.63
CA ILE A 231 -17.47 13.97 8.77
C ILE A 231 -18.57 14.72 9.52
N ALA A 232 -19.70 14.07 9.76
CA ALA A 232 -20.79 14.60 10.58
C ALA A 232 -20.97 13.75 11.84
N LEU A 233 -20.74 14.34 13.01
CA LEU A 233 -21.04 13.75 14.32
C LEU A 233 -22.46 14.13 14.73
N CYS A 234 -23.36 13.16 14.83
CA CYS A 234 -24.80 13.40 14.92
C CYS A 234 -25.41 12.84 16.21
N ALA A 235 -26.30 13.61 16.85
CA ALA A 235 -27.12 13.09 17.96
C ALA A 235 -28.23 12.14 17.49
N ILE A 236 -28.72 12.34 16.26
CA ILE A 236 -29.86 11.62 15.68
C ILE A 236 -29.37 10.89 14.43
N TYR A 237 -29.55 9.57 14.40
CA TYR A 237 -29.23 8.76 13.22
C TYR A 237 -30.09 9.21 12.02
N GLY A 238 -29.49 9.34 10.84
CA GLY A 238 -30.19 9.79 9.63
C GLY A 238 -30.26 11.31 9.45
N SER A 239 -29.83 12.12 10.41
CA SER A 239 -29.84 13.59 10.31
C SER A 239 -28.45 14.20 10.48
N VAL A 240 -27.89 14.74 9.40
CA VAL A 240 -26.61 15.50 9.39
C VAL A 240 -26.80 17.03 9.51
N GLU A 241 -28.03 17.50 9.45
CA GLU A 241 -28.38 18.92 9.52
C GLU A 241 -28.70 19.36 10.95
N ARG A 242 -29.55 18.59 11.65
CA ARG A 242 -30.04 18.93 12.99
C ARG A 242 -29.22 18.20 14.04
N LYS A 243 -28.79 18.94 15.07
CA LYS A 243 -27.95 18.43 16.18
C LYS A 243 -26.78 17.59 15.66
N ALA A 244 -25.98 18.21 14.78
CA ALA A 244 -24.80 17.62 14.21
C ALA A 244 -23.63 18.61 14.25
N TYR A 245 -22.41 18.10 14.44
CA TYR A 245 -21.18 18.84 14.21
C TYR A 245 -20.57 18.31 12.92
N GLU A 246 -20.40 19.18 11.93
CA GLU A 246 -19.73 18.78 10.70
C GLU A 246 -18.33 19.34 10.62
N ILE A 247 -17.41 18.47 10.20
CA ILE A 247 -16.02 18.76 9.95
C ILE A 247 -15.77 18.51 8.48
N CYS A 248 -15.23 19.49 7.76
CA CYS A 248 -14.73 19.32 6.41
C CYS A 248 -13.22 19.50 6.38
N LEU A 249 -12.52 18.48 5.90
CA LEU A 249 -11.07 18.49 5.69
C LEU A 249 -10.76 18.73 4.23
N GLY A 250 -9.86 19.66 3.95
CA GLY A 250 -9.39 19.93 2.59
C GLY A 250 -10.46 20.52 1.67
N ALA A 251 -11.29 21.43 2.19
CA ALA A 251 -12.19 22.28 1.42
C ALA A 251 -11.45 23.24 0.47
N GLU A 252 -12.18 23.74 -0.54
CA GLU A 252 -11.67 24.67 -1.57
C GLU A 252 -10.35 24.16 -2.18
N ASP A 253 -10.43 23.01 -2.86
CA ASP A 253 -9.27 22.34 -3.47
C ASP A 253 -8.14 22.06 -2.47
N ASN A 254 -8.50 21.49 -1.32
CA ASN A 254 -7.53 21.07 -0.30
C ASN A 254 -6.69 22.23 0.25
N SER A 255 -7.28 23.44 0.33
CA SER A 255 -6.61 24.65 0.79
C SER A 255 -7.02 25.07 2.21
N LYS A 256 -8.20 24.64 2.67
CA LYS A 256 -8.72 24.95 4.01
C LYS A 256 -9.52 23.80 4.62
N SER A 257 -9.82 23.88 5.89
CA SER A 257 -10.68 22.94 6.62
C SER A 257 -11.54 23.73 7.60
N PHE A 258 -12.72 23.21 7.94
CA PHE A 258 -13.63 23.91 8.85
C PHE A 258 -14.49 22.97 9.70
N ILE A 259 -15.05 23.52 10.78
CA ILE A 259 -16.12 22.94 11.59
C ILE A 259 -17.35 23.83 11.43
N ARG A 260 -18.52 23.25 11.16
CA ARG A 260 -19.81 23.95 11.08
C ARG A 260 -20.89 23.25 11.90
N ASP A 261 -21.91 24.03 12.26
CA ASP A 261 -23.01 23.59 13.11
C ASP A 261 -24.12 22.88 12.30
N GLY A 262 -23.82 21.68 11.80
CA GLY A 262 -24.66 20.90 10.88
C GLY A 262 -24.40 21.24 9.41
N SER A 263 -24.87 20.39 8.50
CA SER A 263 -24.50 20.48 7.07
C SER A 263 -25.02 21.66 6.28
N LEU A 264 -25.93 22.43 6.86
CA LEU A 264 -26.39 23.72 6.32
C LEU A 264 -26.19 24.86 7.32
N GLY A 265 -25.44 24.61 8.39
CA GLY A 265 -25.20 25.58 9.45
C GLY A 265 -24.00 26.49 9.18
N PRO A 266 -23.87 27.56 9.98
CA PRO A 266 -22.74 28.47 9.87
C PRO A 266 -21.43 27.80 10.29
N VAL A 267 -20.33 28.17 9.62
CA VAL A 267 -18.97 27.79 10.00
C VAL A 267 -18.63 28.41 11.35
N LYS A 268 -18.09 27.60 12.25
CA LYS A 268 -17.75 27.96 13.64
C LYS A 268 -16.25 27.98 13.90
N SER A 269 -15.49 27.22 13.12
CA SER A 269 -14.03 27.19 13.16
C SER A 269 -13.52 26.95 11.76
N GLU A 270 -12.53 27.70 11.31
CA GLU A 270 -11.90 27.54 9.99
C GLU A 270 -10.39 27.65 10.15
N ALA A 271 -9.65 26.85 9.39
CA ALA A 271 -8.21 26.89 9.34
C ALA A 271 -7.71 26.68 7.91
N LYS A 272 -6.65 27.39 7.54
CA LYS A 272 -5.94 27.17 6.28
C LYS A 272 -5.11 25.89 6.37
N THR A 273 -5.38 24.91 5.51
CA THR A 273 -4.80 23.57 5.54
C THR A 273 -4.43 23.12 4.12
N VAL A 274 -3.33 23.66 3.59
CA VAL A 274 -2.89 23.40 2.22
C VAL A 274 -2.35 21.97 2.06
N ASN A 275 -2.87 21.22 1.08
CA ASN A 275 -2.48 19.85 0.77
C ASN A 275 -2.58 18.92 2.00
N LEU A 276 -3.67 19.07 2.75
CA LEU A 276 -3.94 18.28 3.94
C LEU A 276 -4.23 16.82 3.57
N LEU A 277 -5.01 16.61 2.53
CA LEU A 277 -5.40 15.30 2.00
C LEU A 277 -4.52 14.88 0.80
N SER A 278 -4.52 13.59 0.48
CA SER A 278 -3.82 13.03 -0.69
C SER A 278 -4.67 11.93 -1.34
N GLU A 279 -4.69 11.93 -2.67
CA GLU A 279 -5.37 10.90 -3.46
C GLU A 279 -4.59 9.57 -3.43
N SER A 280 -3.26 9.62 -3.29
CA SER A 280 -2.38 8.43 -3.31
C SER A 280 -2.12 7.84 -1.93
N ASP A 281 -2.03 8.69 -0.90
CA ASP A 281 -1.46 8.33 0.39
C ASP A 281 -2.44 8.55 1.54
N PHE A 282 -2.43 7.61 2.49
CA PHE A 282 -3.22 7.77 3.70
C PHE A 282 -2.59 8.84 4.59
N HIS A 283 -3.42 9.78 5.03
CA HIS A 283 -3.04 10.71 6.09
C HIS A 283 -3.87 10.46 7.33
N TYR A 284 -3.19 10.40 8.48
CA TYR A 284 -3.82 10.24 9.79
C TYR A 284 -4.36 11.55 10.33
N PHE A 285 -5.48 11.46 11.03
CA PHE A 285 -6.17 12.54 11.72
C PHE A 285 -6.83 12.02 12.99
N TRP A 286 -7.00 12.90 13.96
CA TRP A 286 -7.84 12.64 15.13
C TRP A 286 -8.93 13.71 15.24
N LEU A 287 -10.06 13.30 15.81
CA LEU A 287 -11.25 14.13 16.02
C LEU A 287 -11.71 13.94 17.48
N SER A 288 -12.06 15.03 18.14
CA SER A 288 -12.59 15.04 19.51
C SER A 288 -13.86 15.87 19.62
N TRP A 289 -14.74 15.44 20.50
CA TRP A 289 -15.90 16.20 20.97
C TRP A 289 -15.97 16.23 22.51
N ALA A 290 -14.80 16.17 23.17
CA ALA A 290 -14.66 16.18 24.63
C ALA A 290 -14.73 17.60 25.21
N ASN A 291 -15.01 17.71 26.51
CA ASN A 291 -14.87 18.95 27.28
C ASN A 291 -15.59 20.17 26.66
N ASN A 292 -16.77 19.95 26.06
CA ASN A 292 -17.56 20.98 25.38
C ASN A 292 -16.83 21.64 24.19
N LYS A 293 -15.90 20.94 23.56
CA LYS A 293 -15.18 21.41 22.36
C LYS A 293 -15.23 20.36 21.27
N VAL A 294 -15.27 20.81 20.01
CA VAL A 294 -14.99 19.97 18.85
C VAL A 294 -13.61 20.34 18.30
N GLU A 295 -12.69 19.38 18.30
CA GLU A 295 -11.28 19.61 17.94
C GLU A 295 -10.79 18.61 16.90
N VAL A 296 -9.92 19.06 16.01
CA VAL A 296 -9.34 18.22 14.95
C VAL A 296 -7.85 18.47 14.83
N GLY A 297 -7.07 17.41 14.69
CA GLY A 297 -5.63 17.49 14.45
C GLY A 297 -5.10 16.43 13.50
N LYS A 298 -3.86 16.65 13.04
CA LYS A 298 -3.17 15.78 12.08
C LYS A 298 -2.28 14.78 12.82
N GLY A 299 -2.21 13.54 12.33
CA GLY A 299 -1.45 12.44 12.90
C GLY A 299 -2.30 11.49 13.74
N ALA A 300 -1.70 10.40 14.21
CA ALA A 300 -2.41 9.34 14.93
C ALA A 300 -2.53 9.58 16.45
N LYS A 301 -1.82 10.58 17.01
CA LYS A 301 -1.81 10.85 18.45
C LYS A 301 -2.78 12.00 18.79
N TYR A 302 -3.75 11.71 19.65
CA TYR A 302 -4.71 12.69 20.17
C TYR A 302 -3.99 13.91 20.78
N GLY A 303 -4.51 15.11 20.52
CA GLY A 303 -3.97 16.37 21.06
C GLY A 303 -2.74 16.92 20.33
N HIS A 304 -2.11 16.14 19.43
CA HIS A 304 -0.97 16.62 18.63
C HIS A 304 -1.42 17.30 17.33
N ALA A 305 -0.70 18.34 16.91
CA ALA A 305 -0.93 19.05 15.64
C ALA A 305 -2.41 19.41 15.37
N ARG A 306 -3.11 19.88 16.41
CA ARG A 306 -4.46 20.43 16.32
C ARG A 306 -4.49 21.62 15.37
N PHE A 307 -5.46 21.64 14.46
CA PHE A 307 -5.66 22.75 13.52
C PHE A 307 -7.10 23.28 13.49
N LEU A 308 -8.09 22.56 14.03
CA LEU A 308 -9.45 23.08 14.24
C LEU A 308 -9.85 22.97 15.71
N CYS A 309 -10.64 23.93 16.19
CA CYS A 309 -11.23 23.94 17.52
C CYS A 309 -12.47 24.83 17.52
N TRP A 310 -13.58 24.30 18.02
CA TRP A 310 -14.81 25.04 18.27
C TRP A 310 -15.27 24.80 19.71
N ASP A 311 -15.34 25.86 20.51
CA ASP A 311 -15.98 25.84 21.83
C ASP A 311 -17.51 25.83 21.68
N VAL A 312 -18.14 24.71 22.04
CA VAL A 312 -19.56 24.46 21.80
C VAL A 312 -20.40 25.09 22.92
N PRO A 313 -21.30 26.05 22.62
CA PRO A 313 -22.14 26.68 23.63
C PRO A 313 -23.17 25.70 24.20
N ALA A 314 -23.59 25.92 25.45
CA ALA A 314 -24.44 25.00 26.20
C ALA A 314 -25.74 24.59 25.47
N ASN A 315 -26.36 25.53 24.75
CA ASN A 315 -27.58 25.28 23.96
C ASN A 315 -27.38 24.43 22.70
N ARG A 316 -26.13 24.16 22.30
CA ARG A 316 -25.76 23.31 21.16
C ARG A 316 -25.04 22.03 21.57
N GLN A 317 -24.85 21.79 22.86
CA GLN A 317 -24.26 20.55 23.36
C GLN A 317 -25.26 19.40 23.26
N PHE A 318 -24.81 18.26 22.74
CA PHE A 318 -25.58 17.02 22.69
C PHE A 318 -24.66 15.81 22.74
N LYS A 319 -25.20 14.67 23.18
CA LYS A 319 -24.51 13.37 23.08
C LYS A 319 -24.43 12.96 21.61
N VAL A 320 -23.23 12.67 21.12
CA VAL A 320 -23.01 12.10 19.78
C VAL A 320 -23.36 10.61 19.85
N ASN A 321 -24.32 10.18 19.04
CA ASN A 321 -24.81 8.80 19.00
C ASN A 321 -24.52 8.11 17.66
N SER A 322 -24.25 8.88 16.61
CA SER A 322 -24.01 8.36 15.26
C SER A 322 -23.03 9.25 14.50
N MET A 323 -22.45 8.69 13.43
CA MET A 323 -21.54 9.41 12.55
C MET A 323 -21.86 9.12 11.10
N ALA A 324 -21.62 10.09 10.23
CA ALA A 324 -21.68 9.94 8.79
C ALA A 324 -20.44 10.56 8.13
N VAL A 325 -20.08 10.06 6.94
CA VAL A 325 -18.99 10.60 6.12
C VAL A 325 -19.42 10.81 4.68
N ALA A 326 -18.79 11.78 4.02
CA ALA A 326 -18.97 12.05 2.59
C ALA A 326 -17.68 12.58 1.97
N THR A 327 -17.62 12.53 0.64
CA THR A 327 -16.64 13.26 -0.17
C THR A 327 -17.36 14.06 -1.25
N SER A 328 -16.77 15.15 -1.73
CA SER A 328 -17.38 15.96 -2.80
C SER A 328 -17.43 15.23 -4.14
N ARG A 329 -18.05 15.88 -5.13
CA ARG A 329 -18.11 15.37 -6.51
C ARG A 329 -16.76 15.33 -7.23
N ALA A 330 -15.72 15.88 -6.62
CA ALA A 330 -14.38 15.95 -7.20
C ALA A 330 -13.47 14.78 -6.77
N THR A 331 -13.90 13.94 -5.82
CA THR A 331 -13.04 12.91 -5.22
C THR A 331 -13.82 11.76 -4.61
N LYS A 332 -13.26 10.56 -4.71
CA LYS A 332 -13.67 9.42 -3.88
C LYS A 332 -12.90 9.47 -2.57
N GLY A 333 -13.46 8.85 -1.53
CA GLY A 333 -12.81 8.74 -0.22
C GLY A 333 -12.64 7.28 0.18
N HIS A 334 -11.42 6.92 0.61
CA HIS A 334 -11.16 5.69 1.34
C HIS A 334 -10.76 6.07 2.77
N TRP A 335 -11.62 5.71 3.71
CA TRP A 335 -11.50 6.00 5.13
C TRP A 335 -11.16 4.73 5.90
N GLU A 336 -10.28 4.84 6.88
CA GLU A 336 -10.04 3.78 7.87
C GLU A 336 -10.10 4.40 9.26
N PHE A 337 -11.14 4.04 10.01
CA PHE A 337 -11.32 4.45 11.40
C PHE A 337 -10.58 3.47 12.31
N ALA A 338 -9.60 3.98 13.06
CA ALA A 338 -8.81 3.20 13.98
C ALA A 338 -9.26 3.49 15.42
N GLU A 339 -9.61 2.44 16.16
CA GLU A 339 -9.81 2.55 17.60
C GLU A 339 -8.45 2.44 18.30
N ILE A 340 -7.92 3.58 18.74
CA ILE A 340 -6.61 3.66 19.41
C ILE A 340 -6.77 3.46 20.91
N ILE A 341 -5.79 2.78 21.52
CA ILE A 341 -5.75 2.55 22.97
C ILE A 341 -5.19 3.79 23.66
N ASP A 342 -5.90 4.28 24.69
CA ASP A 342 -5.43 5.38 25.53
C ASP A 342 -4.21 4.95 26.37
N GLU A 343 -3.15 5.75 26.39
CA GLU A 343 -1.87 5.42 27.06
C GLU A 343 -2.05 5.27 28.58
N LYS A 344 -3.05 5.94 29.19
CA LYS A 344 -3.39 5.79 30.61
C LYS A 344 -3.99 4.43 30.98
N ASP A 345 -4.55 3.73 30.00
CA ASP A 345 -5.16 2.40 30.16
C ASP A 345 -4.16 1.24 30.02
N PHE A 346 -2.90 1.55 29.66
CA PHE A 346 -1.86 0.58 29.33
C PHE A 346 -1.32 -0.18 30.55
N HIS A 347 -1.52 0.35 31.76
CA HIS A 347 -1.02 -0.25 33.01
C HIS A 347 -1.90 -1.37 33.60
N ARG A 348 -3.01 -1.76 32.98
CA ARG A 348 -3.79 -2.94 33.41
C ARG A 348 -3.45 -4.12 32.50
N GLU A 349 -2.61 -5.03 32.97
CA GLU A 349 -2.17 -6.26 32.31
C GLU A 349 -3.33 -7.08 31.69
N SER A 350 -4.52 -7.04 32.31
CA SER A 350 -5.77 -7.64 31.77
C SER A 350 -6.28 -7.00 30.47
N LYS A 351 -6.09 -5.69 30.26
CA LYS A 351 -6.55 -4.97 29.06
C LYS A 351 -5.61 -5.20 27.87
N ARG A 352 -4.28 -5.26 28.13
CA ARG A 352 -3.26 -5.71 27.16
C ARG A 352 -3.55 -7.13 26.66
N ASN A 353 -3.88 -8.04 27.58
CA ASN A 353 -4.26 -9.41 27.23
C ASN A 353 -5.55 -9.46 26.40
N LYS A 354 -6.56 -8.65 26.75
CA LYS A 354 -7.84 -8.59 26.02
C LYS A 354 -7.68 -8.12 24.56
N ILE A 355 -6.80 -7.16 24.30
CA ILE A 355 -6.57 -6.61 22.95
C ILE A 355 -5.69 -7.51 22.11
N LYS A 356 -4.63 -8.08 22.71
CA LYS A 356 -3.82 -9.13 22.06
C LYS A 356 -4.70 -10.30 21.64
N LEU A 357 -5.68 -10.65 22.47
CA LEU A 357 -6.71 -11.64 22.14
C LEU A 357 -7.59 -11.17 20.97
N SER A 358 -8.11 -9.93 20.98
CA SER A 358 -8.95 -9.41 19.87
C SER A 358 -8.24 -9.39 18.50
N LEU A 359 -7.01 -8.89 18.43
CA LEU A 359 -6.22 -8.87 17.19
C LEU A 359 -5.86 -10.29 16.71
N LEU A 360 -5.50 -11.17 17.66
CA LEU A 360 -5.29 -12.59 17.36
C LEU A 360 -6.54 -13.21 16.75
N TRP A 361 -7.73 -12.84 17.24
CA TRP A 361 -9.00 -13.37 16.74
C TRP A 361 -9.42 -12.81 15.39
N LEU A 362 -9.12 -11.54 15.09
CA LEU A 362 -9.28 -10.98 13.74
C LEU A 362 -8.39 -11.70 12.72
N ALA A 363 -7.10 -11.88 13.05
CA ALA A 363 -6.16 -12.60 12.20
C ALA A 363 -6.57 -14.07 12.02
N LYS A 364 -7.01 -14.75 13.09
CA LYS A 364 -7.53 -16.12 13.02
C LYS A 364 -8.79 -16.20 12.16
N LYS A 365 -9.71 -15.24 12.25
CA LYS A 365 -10.92 -15.18 11.43
C LYS A 365 -10.59 -15.04 9.95
N GLN A 366 -9.72 -14.09 9.59
CA GLN A 366 -9.27 -13.92 8.22
C GLN A 366 -8.53 -15.15 7.70
N LYS A 367 -7.70 -15.77 8.55
CA LYS A 367 -7.03 -17.03 8.20
C LYS A 367 -8.00 -18.18 7.99
N MET A 368 -9.05 -18.31 8.80
CA MET A 368 -10.09 -19.34 8.59
C MET A 368 -10.82 -19.11 7.27
N LEU A 369 -11.15 -17.86 6.94
CA LEU A 369 -11.73 -17.53 5.64
C LEU A 369 -10.78 -17.89 4.48
N GLN A 370 -9.51 -17.52 4.57
CA GLN A 370 -8.49 -17.87 3.56
C GLN A 370 -8.37 -19.39 3.38
N ILE A 371 -8.37 -20.16 4.47
CA ILE A 371 -8.31 -21.63 4.40
C ILE A 371 -9.55 -22.19 3.69
N LEU A 372 -10.73 -21.60 3.92
CA LEU A 372 -11.97 -22.00 3.24
C LEU A 372 -11.96 -21.59 1.76
N GLU A 373 -11.31 -20.47 1.41
CA GLU A 373 -11.09 -20.06 0.01
C GLU A 373 -10.09 -20.97 -0.71
N ASP A 374 -8.96 -21.30 -0.07
CA ASP A 374 -7.96 -22.23 -0.62
C ASP A 374 -8.52 -23.65 -0.72
N ALA A 375 -9.49 -24.01 0.13
CA ALA A 375 -10.19 -25.27 0.05
C ALA A 375 -11.31 -25.25 -0.99
N TYR A 376 -11.87 -24.08 -1.33
CA TYR A 376 -13.02 -23.96 -2.21
C TYR A 376 -12.81 -24.78 -3.49
N PRO A 377 -13.78 -25.64 -3.85
CA PRO A 377 -15.16 -25.76 -3.32
C PRO A 377 -15.31 -26.55 -2.03
N ASN A 378 -14.23 -27.11 -1.53
CA ASN A 378 -14.32 -28.20 -0.59
C ASN A 378 -14.88 -27.66 0.71
N ASN A 379 -15.83 -28.39 1.28
CA ASN A 379 -16.20 -28.13 2.66
C ASN A 379 -15.06 -28.57 3.59
N MET A 380 -15.02 -27.97 4.77
CA MET A 380 -14.02 -28.27 5.77
C MET A 380 -14.69 -28.51 7.10
N SER A 381 -14.34 -29.62 7.74
CA SER A 381 -14.75 -29.87 9.11
C SER A 381 -14.10 -28.86 10.06
N THR A 382 -14.83 -28.52 11.12
CA THR A 382 -14.39 -27.59 12.16
C THR A 382 -13.04 -28.02 12.74
N ASP A 383 -12.84 -29.32 12.98
CA ASP A 383 -11.58 -29.86 13.51
C ASP A 383 -10.39 -29.62 12.58
N LYS A 384 -10.56 -29.88 11.28
CA LYS A 384 -9.51 -29.65 10.27
C LYS A 384 -9.22 -28.16 10.10
N LEU A 385 -10.27 -27.34 10.06
CA LEU A 385 -10.17 -25.89 9.93
C LEU A 385 -9.42 -25.29 11.13
N PHE A 386 -9.79 -25.68 12.35
CA PHE A 386 -9.18 -25.18 13.59
C PHE A 386 -7.73 -25.63 13.72
N LYS A 387 -7.41 -26.88 13.37
CA LYS A 387 -6.02 -27.38 13.33
C LYS A 387 -5.17 -26.54 12.37
N THR A 388 -5.65 -26.30 11.16
CA THR A 388 -4.94 -25.53 10.12
C THR A 388 -4.82 -24.05 10.47
N ALA A 389 -5.87 -23.47 11.06
CA ALA A 389 -5.88 -22.11 11.58
C ALA A 389 -5.08 -21.93 12.87
N LYS A 390 -4.55 -23.00 13.47
CA LYS A 390 -3.83 -23.02 14.75
C LYS A 390 -4.69 -22.49 15.92
N VAL A 391 -5.94 -22.91 15.98
CA VAL A 391 -6.88 -22.63 17.09
C VAL A 391 -6.65 -23.65 18.21
N LYS A 392 -6.57 -23.19 19.47
CA LYS A 392 -6.40 -24.05 20.64
C LYS A 392 -7.73 -24.70 21.01
N LYS A 393 -7.72 -25.87 21.66
CA LYS A 393 -8.94 -26.58 22.08
C LYS A 393 -9.84 -25.74 23.02
N ASN A 394 -9.24 -24.93 23.89
CA ASN A 394 -9.97 -24.06 24.82
C ASN A 394 -10.60 -22.83 24.14
N ASP A 395 -10.20 -22.56 22.90
CA ASP A 395 -10.61 -21.40 22.11
C ASP A 395 -11.74 -21.74 21.11
N SER A 396 -12.18 -23.00 21.04
CA SER A 396 -13.10 -23.51 20.02
C SER A 396 -14.43 -22.77 19.95
N ILE A 397 -15.02 -22.42 21.10
CA ILE A 397 -16.31 -21.68 21.15
C ILE A 397 -16.17 -20.31 20.48
N THR A 398 -15.11 -19.56 20.82
CA THR A 398 -14.83 -18.24 20.22
C THR A 398 -14.59 -18.35 18.73
N ALA A 399 -13.90 -19.40 18.27
CA ALA A 399 -13.69 -19.64 16.85
C ALA A 399 -15.00 -19.94 16.11
N VAL A 400 -15.91 -20.72 16.70
CA VAL A 400 -17.24 -20.99 16.13
C VAL A 400 -18.07 -19.71 16.03
N VAL A 401 -18.03 -18.82 17.02
CA VAL A 401 -18.70 -17.51 16.96
C VAL A 401 -18.20 -16.69 15.76
N MET A 402 -16.90 -16.75 15.46
CA MET A 402 -16.33 -16.05 14.31
C MET A 402 -16.77 -16.65 12.97
N LEU A 403 -16.91 -17.98 12.89
CA LEU A 403 -17.48 -18.65 11.71
C LEU A 403 -18.94 -18.26 11.51
N LYS A 404 -19.73 -18.20 12.59
CA LYS A 404 -21.11 -17.71 12.53
C LYS A 404 -21.22 -16.26 12.08
N ASP A 405 -20.27 -15.41 12.43
CA ASP A 405 -20.20 -14.04 11.90
C ASP A 405 -19.87 -14.01 10.39
N LEU A 406 -18.94 -14.85 9.92
CA LEU A 406 -18.68 -14.99 8.47
C LEU A 406 -19.90 -15.53 7.72
N GLU A 407 -20.64 -16.46 8.32
CA GLU A 407 -21.87 -17.01 7.76
C GLU A 407 -22.97 -15.95 7.68
N LYS A 408 -23.13 -15.13 8.73
CA LYS A 408 -24.07 -14.00 8.72
C LYS A 408 -23.78 -12.99 7.61
N LYS A 409 -22.51 -12.82 7.25
CA LYS A 409 -22.07 -11.98 6.11
C LYS A 409 -22.27 -12.64 4.75
N GLY A 410 -22.83 -13.84 4.70
CA GLY A 410 -23.02 -14.61 3.47
C GLY A 410 -21.71 -15.15 2.86
N LEU A 411 -20.58 -15.06 3.58
CA LEU A 411 -19.27 -15.45 3.05
C LEU A 411 -19.05 -16.95 3.13
N ILE A 412 -19.62 -17.61 4.14
CA ILE A 412 -19.54 -19.05 4.32
C ILE A 412 -20.93 -19.60 4.68
N LYS A 413 -21.11 -20.91 4.61
CA LYS A 413 -22.33 -21.59 5.04
C LYS A 413 -21.97 -22.86 5.78
N GLU A 414 -22.65 -23.10 6.90
CA GLU A 414 -22.65 -24.40 7.56
C GLU A 414 -23.62 -25.30 6.78
N VAL A 415 -23.08 -26.22 5.99
CA VAL A 415 -23.90 -27.15 5.20
C VAL A 415 -24.46 -28.27 6.07
N GLU A 416 -23.66 -28.69 7.06
CA GLU A 416 -24.01 -29.66 8.09
C GLU A 416 -23.30 -29.29 9.38
N LYS A 417 -23.74 -29.85 10.51
CA LYS A 417 -23.21 -29.51 11.82
C LYS A 417 -21.68 -29.66 11.87
N GLY A 418 -20.97 -28.54 11.99
CA GLY A 418 -19.52 -28.45 12.05
C GLY A 418 -18.81 -28.52 10.70
N ILE A 419 -19.52 -28.50 9.57
CA ILE A 419 -18.99 -28.59 8.22
C ILE A 419 -19.24 -27.27 7.48
N TRP A 420 -18.16 -26.57 7.13
CA TRP A 420 -18.19 -25.20 6.62
C TRP A 420 -17.79 -25.15 5.15
N LEU A 421 -18.49 -24.33 4.37
CA LEU A 421 -18.28 -24.15 2.95
C LEU A 421 -18.12 -22.65 2.62
N ARG A 422 -17.15 -22.30 1.77
CA ARG A 422 -17.03 -20.92 1.22
C ARG A 422 -18.15 -20.66 0.22
N MET A 423 -18.86 -19.55 0.39
CA MET A 423 -19.92 -19.08 -0.48
C MET A 423 -19.44 -17.91 -1.34
N GLN A 424 -19.96 -17.82 -2.56
CA GLN A 424 -19.79 -16.65 -3.41
C GLN A 424 -20.84 -15.61 -3.06
N THR A 425 -20.40 -14.38 -2.78
CA THR A 425 -21.28 -13.25 -2.51
C THR A 425 -21.40 -12.40 -3.77
N ASN A 426 -22.62 -12.06 -4.16
CA ASN A 426 -22.91 -10.96 -5.07
C ASN A 426 -24.22 -10.33 -4.57
N GLU A 427 -24.12 -9.23 -3.83
CA GLU A 427 -25.31 -8.48 -3.40
C GLU A 427 -25.88 -7.60 -4.52
N GLU A 428 -25.17 -7.39 -5.63
CA GLU A 428 -25.66 -6.52 -6.69
C GLU A 428 -25.51 -7.15 -8.09
N THR A 429 -26.65 -7.23 -8.79
CA THR A 429 -26.89 -7.59 -10.19
C THR A 429 -27.00 -9.08 -10.55
N VAL A 430 -28.27 -9.47 -10.78
CA VAL A 430 -28.80 -10.67 -11.44
C VAL A 430 -28.62 -11.98 -10.67
N LYS A 431 -29.77 -12.58 -10.30
CA LYS A 431 -30.00 -13.96 -9.80
C LYS A 431 -28.89 -14.95 -10.19
N HIS A 432 -27.77 -14.98 -9.46
CA HIS A 432 -26.81 -16.06 -9.58
C HIS A 432 -27.31 -17.20 -8.71
N GLU A 433 -27.96 -18.18 -9.32
CA GLU A 433 -28.57 -19.29 -8.60
C GLU A 433 -27.48 -20.29 -8.19
N VAL A 434 -27.06 -20.26 -6.92
CA VAL A 434 -26.12 -21.23 -6.34
C VAL A 434 -26.92 -22.36 -5.69
N LEU A 435 -26.95 -23.51 -6.37
CA LEU A 435 -27.64 -24.72 -5.94
C LEU A 435 -26.66 -25.68 -5.26
N LEU A 436 -26.92 -26.01 -3.99
CA LEU A 436 -26.20 -27.09 -3.31
C LEU A 436 -26.85 -28.42 -3.68
N VAL A 437 -26.09 -29.36 -4.22
CA VAL A 437 -26.63 -30.65 -4.69
C VAL A 437 -25.81 -31.82 -4.16
N GLN A 438 -26.46 -32.94 -3.85
CA GLN A 438 -25.76 -34.19 -3.52
C GLN A 438 -25.26 -34.90 -4.77
N ASP A 439 -26.08 -34.88 -5.84
CA ASP A 439 -25.75 -35.34 -7.16
C ASP A 439 -26.16 -34.32 -8.21
N LEU A 440 -25.44 -34.31 -9.32
CA LEU A 440 -25.74 -33.40 -10.42
C LEU A 440 -27.08 -33.75 -11.06
N PRO A 441 -27.88 -32.74 -11.43
CA PRO A 441 -29.05 -33.00 -12.25
C PRO A 441 -28.60 -33.52 -13.62
N THR A 442 -29.38 -34.45 -14.16
CA THR A 442 -29.25 -34.85 -15.57
C THR A 442 -29.66 -33.66 -16.43
N LEU A 443 -28.69 -33.06 -17.13
CA LEU A 443 -28.96 -31.94 -18.04
C LEU A 443 -29.52 -32.46 -19.36
N SER A 444 -30.48 -31.72 -19.93
CA SER A 444 -30.96 -32.01 -21.27
C SER A 444 -29.85 -31.81 -22.31
N SER A 445 -29.98 -32.45 -23.46
CA SER A 445 -29.03 -32.35 -24.58
C SER A 445 -28.71 -30.90 -25.00
N LYS A 446 -29.65 -29.96 -24.81
CA LYS A 446 -29.49 -28.53 -25.13
C LYS A 446 -28.79 -27.73 -24.03
N GLU A 447 -28.79 -28.22 -22.79
CA GLU A 447 -28.15 -27.58 -21.63
C GLU A 447 -26.73 -28.09 -21.39
N GLN A 448 -26.32 -29.14 -22.11
CA GLN A 448 -25.00 -29.75 -22.01
C GLN A 448 -23.91 -28.80 -22.56
N PRO A 449 -22.85 -28.50 -21.79
CA PRO A 449 -21.79 -27.59 -22.19
C PRO A 449 -20.89 -28.21 -23.27
N THR A 450 -20.38 -27.38 -24.17
CA THR A 450 -19.40 -27.76 -25.20
C THR A 450 -17.96 -27.33 -24.87
N ILE A 451 -17.77 -26.39 -23.96
CA ILE A 451 -16.46 -25.85 -23.57
C ILE A 451 -16.22 -26.04 -22.08
N GLY A 452 -15.08 -26.63 -21.73
CA GLY A 452 -14.47 -26.72 -20.41
C GLY A 452 -13.68 -25.47 -20.03
N ILE A 453 -13.81 -24.97 -18.81
CA ILE A 453 -12.98 -23.88 -18.25
C ILE A 453 -12.57 -24.29 -16.83
N ILE A 454 -11.32 -24.67 -16.62
CA ILE A 454 -10.80 -25.20 -15.36
C ILE A 454 -10.00 -24.14 -14.62
N THR A 455 -10.35 -23.88 -13.35
CA THR A 455 -9.62 -22.98 -12.45
C THR A 455 -9.20 -23.73 -11.18
N GLY A 456 -8.04 -23.40 -10.59
CA GLY A 456 -7.53 -24.02 -9.37
C GLY A 456 -7.74 -23.21 -8.08
N LEU A 457 -7.96 -21.90 -8.18
CA LEU A 457 -8.09 -20.99 -7.03
C LEU A 457 -9.44 -20.23 -7.02
N TYR A 458 -9.90 -19.85 -5.83
CA TYR A 458 -11.14 -19.08 -5.67
C TYR A 458 -11.11 -17.75 -6.43
N GLN A 459 -9.97 -17.05 -6.44
CA GLN A 459 -9.83 -15.78 -7.17
C GLN A 459 -9.89 -15.96 -8.69
N GLU A 460 -9.41 -17.09 -9.20
CA GLU A 460 -9.51 -17.46 -10.62
C GLU A 460 -10.95 -17.72 -11.02
N LYS A 461 -11.70 -18.44 -10.16
CA LYS A 461 -13.14 -18.64 -10.33
C LYS A 461 -13.89 -17.32 -10.39
N LEU A 462 -13.66 -16.41 -9.44
CA LEU A 462 -14.30 -15.09 -9.43
C LEU A 462 -13.99 -14.29 -10.71
N ALA A 463 -12.74 -14.34 -11.18
CA ALA A 463 -12.34 -13.70 -12.43
C ALA A 463 -13.04 -14.28 -13.66
N VAL A 464 -13.09 -15.62 -13.78
CA VAL A 464 -13.78 -16.31 -14.89
C VAL A 464 -15.27 -16.02 -14.86
N ASP A 465 -15.90 -16.07 -13.69
CA ASP A 465 -17.30 -15.69 -13.52
C ASP A 465 -17.58 -14.29 -14.03
N ALA A 466 -16.72 -13.31 -13.74
CA ALA A 466 -16.90 -11.94 -14.20
C ALA A 466 -16.94 -11.83 -15.74
N MET A 467 -16.45 -12.83 -16.46
CA MET A 467 -16.42 -12.84 -17.92
C MET A 467 -17.66 -13.48 -18.57
N ILE A 468 -18.48 -14.20 -17.79
CA ILE A 468 -19.57 -15.05 -18.27
C ILE A 468 -20.93 -14.44 -17.87
N GLU A 469 -21.97 -14.69 -18.66
CA GLU A 469 -23.35 -14.26 -18.42
C GLU A 469 -24.28 -15.48 -18.22
N ASN A 470 -25.52 -15.26 -17.76
CA ASN A 470 -26.52 -16.33 -17.55
C ASN A 470 -26.02 -17.51 -16.70
N LYS A 471 -25.39 -17.16 -15.57
CA LYS A 471 -24.71 -18.11 -14.69
C LYS A 471 -25.69 -18.82 -13.77
N ARG A 472 -25.67 -20.14 -13.78
CA ARG A 472 -26.12 -20.96 -12.66
C ARG A 472 -24.86 -21.42 -11.89
N THR A 473 -24.95 -21.90 -10.65
CA THR A 473 -23.88 -22.58 -9.90
C THR A 473 -24.43 -23.84 -9.23
N TYR A 474 -23.70 -24.95 -9.22
CA TYR A 474 -24.04 -26.26 -8.64
C TYR A 474 -22.87 -26.63 -7.73
N VAL A 475 -23.01 -26.57 -6.42
CA VAL A 475 -21.94 -27.04 -5.54
C VAL A 475 -22.29 -28.46 -5.11
N LYS A 476 -21.54 -29.44 -5.64
CA LYS A 476 -21.74 -30.85 -5.28
C LYS A 476 -21.09 -31.10 -3.93
N TYR A 477 -21.85 -31.54 -2.92
CA TYR A 477 -21.32 -31.94 -1.61
C TYR A 477 -21.64 -33.41 -1.32
N LYS A 478 -20.70 -34.16 -0.75
CA LYS A 478 -20.92 -35.54 -0.26
C LYS A 478 -20.79 -35.59 1.26
N THR A 479 -21.64 -36.40 1.87
CA THR A 479 -21.80 -36.51 3.32
C THR A 479 -20.98 -37.62 3.97
N GLU A 480 -20.56 -38.62 3.20
CA GLU A 480 -19.93 -39.82 3.73
C GLU A 480 -18.55 -40.08 3.11
N GLY A 481 -17.55 -40.25 3.98
CA GLY A 481 -16.22 -40.76 3.65
C GLY A 481 -15.21 -39.69 3.28
N ASN A 482 -14.00 -39.81 3.85
CA ASN A 482 -12.82 -39.03 3.49
C ASN A 482 -12.55 -39.11 1.97
N ARG A 483 -13.10 -38.19 1.16
CA ARG A 483 -12.61 -37.80 -0.17
C ARG A 483 -13.41 -36.60 -0.70
N SER A 484 -12.66 -35.76 -1.41
CA SER A 484 -12.91 -34.37 -1.79
C SER A 484 -14.23 -34.07 -2.52
N ILE A 485 -14.60 -32.80 -2.47
CA ILE A 485 -15.81 -32.11 -2.96
C ILE A 485 -15.42 -31.29 -4.20
N TYR A 486 -16.30 -31.20 -5.19
CA TYR A 486 -16.04 -30.53 -6.49
C TYR A 486 -17.11 -29.46 -6.74
N PRO A 487 -16.80 -28.19 -7.08
CA PRO A 487 -17.83 -27.25 -7.50
C PRO A 487 -18.15 -27.52 -8.96
N ILE A 488 -19.36 -27.22 -9.33
CA ILE A 488 -19.80 -27.36 -10.69
C ILE A 488 -20.48 -26.06 -10.99
N HIS A 489 -19.77 -25.12 -11.57
CA HIS A 489 -20.24 -24.45 -12.77
C HIS A 489 -18.98 -23.95 -13.44
N TYR A 490 -18.73 -24.56 -14.60
CA TYR A 490 -17.56 -24.39 -15.46
C TYR A 490 -16.25 -24.00 -14.73
N PHE A 491 -15.40 -24.83 -14.14
CA PHE A 491 -15.23 -26.25 -13.89
C PHE A 491 -14.06 -26.38 -12.85
N MET A 492 -14.13 -27.31 -11.89
CA MET A 492 -12.96 -28.12 -11.52
C MET A 492 -13.25 -29.51 -12.07
N LEU A 493 -12.75 -29.76 -13.28
CA LEU A 493 -13.22 -30.81 -14.19
C LEU A 493 -12.74 -32.21 -13.88
N THR A 494 -11.73 -32.37 -13.04
CA THR A 494 -10.96 -33.62 -13.04
C THR A 494 -11.80 -34.84 -12.70
N ASP A 495 -12.74 -34.72 -11.77
CA ASP A 495 -13.57 -35.84 -11.35
C ASP A 495 -14.87 -35.98 -12.17
N LEU A 496 -15.26 -34.94 -12.91
CA LEU A 496 -16.52 -34.91 -13.69
C LEU A 496 -16.35 -35.27 -15.16
N LEU A 497 -15.19 -34.94 -15.74
CA LEU A 497 -14.73 -35.55 -16.98
C LEU A 497 -14.59 -37.07 -16.76
N VAL A 498 -13.98 -37.49 -15.63
CA VAL A 498 -13.83 -38.90 -15.25
C VAL A 498 -15.18 -39.60 -14.96
N ALA A 499 -16.18 -38.86 -14.45
CA ALA A 499 -17.52 -39.42 -14.20
C ALA A 499 -18.46 -39.42 -15.42
N GLY A 500 -18.03 -38.95 -16.59
CA GLY A 500 -18.81 -39.00 -17.85
C GLY A 500 -20.09 -38.15 -17.86
N THR A 501 -20.24 -37.18 -16.95
CA THR A 501 -21.50 -36.41 -16.80
C THR A 501 -21.70 -35.39 -17.92
N PHE A 502 -20.62 -34.84 -18.47
CA PHE A 502 -20.64 -33.84 -19.54
C PHE A 502 -19.97 -34.38 -20.80
N ASN A 503 -20.65 -35.31 -21.46
CA ASN A 503 -20.13 -36.03 -22.64
C ASN A 503 -20.06 -35.18 -23.93
N LYS A 504 -20.55 -33.93 -23.90
CA LYS A 504 -20.52 -33.01 -25.06
C LYS A 504 -19.38 -32.00 -25.05
N ILE A 505 -18.50 -32.04 -24.06
CA ILE A 505 -17.33 -31.16 -24.03
C ILE A 505 -16.42 -31.48 -25.20
N GLN A 506 -16.17 -30.48 -26.05
CA GLN A 506 -15.29 -30.55 -27.21
C GLN A 506 -13.95 -29.87 -26.93
N HIS A 507 -13.96 -28.77 -26.19
CA HIS A 507 -12.77 -27.96 -25.92
C HIS A 507 -12.58 -27.79 -24.41
N VAL A 508 -11.34 -27.76 -23.91
CA VAL A 508 -11.05 -27.48 -22.49
C VAL A 508 -10.00 -26.38 -22.35
N LEU A 509 -10.29 -25.36 -21.56
CA LEU A 509 -9.39 -24.27 -21.21
C LEU A 509 -8.97 -24.41 -19.74
N LEU A 510 -7.69 -24.40 -19.44
CA LEU A 510 -7.19 -24.26 -18.07
C LEU A 510 -6.84 -22.78 -17.89
N VAL A 511 -7.54 -22.08 -17.00
CA VAL A 511 -7.40 -20.63 -16.80
C VAL A 511 -7.03 -20.37 -15.36
N GLY A 512 -5.88 -19.75 -15.13
CA GLY A 512 -5.40 -19.54 -13.77
C GLY A 512 -4.26 -18.54 -13.68
N VAL A 513 -3.48 -18.65 -12.61
CA VAL A 513 -2.26 -17.86 -12.40
C VAL A 513 -1.00 -18.70 -12.50
N GLY A 514 0.13 -18.06 -12.75
CA GLY A 514 1.43 -18.72 -12.81
C GLY A 514 2.60 -17.79 -12.49
N GLY A 515 3.78 -18.38 -12.46
CA GLY A 515 5.06 -17.68 -12.33
C GLY A 515 5.64 -17.30 -13.69
N ALA A 516 6.00 -16.03 -13.85
CA ALA A 516 6.64 -15.52 -15.06
C ALA A 516 8.05 -16.07 -15.22
N VAL A 517 8.42 -16.42 -16.46
CA VAL A 517 9.81 -16.66 -16.85
C VAL A 517 10.37 -15.38 -17.50
N PRO A 518 11.19 -14.60 -16.77
CA PRO A 518 11.71 -13.35 -17.30
C PRO A 518 12.86 -13.63 -18.27
N HIS A 519 12.92 -12.82 -19.32
CA HIS A 519 14.13 -12.68 -20.13
C HIS A 519 14.80 -11.35 -19.81
N TYR A 520 16.08 -11.34 -19.48
CA TYR A 520 16.71 -10.16 -18.86
C TYR A 520 17.11 -9.05 -19.85
N SER A 521 17.27 -9.37 -21.14
CA SER A 521 17.74 -8.42 -22.17
C SER A 521 16.73 -8.20 -23.31
N ASP A 522 16.13 -9.27 -23.82
CA ASP A 522 15.13 -9.22 -24.89
C ASP A 522 13.70 -8.97 -24.37
N TYR A 523 13.14 -7.80 -24.71
CA TYR A 523 11.76 -7.43 -24.42
C TYR A 523 10.71 -8.36 -25.04
N THR A 524 10.96 -8.89 -26.23
CA THR A 524 9.98 -9.74 -26.96
C THR A 524 9.79 -11.08 -26.26
N GLN A 525 10.85 -11.55 -25.59
CA GLN A 525 10.86 -12.80 -24.83
C GLN A 525 10.53 -12.61 -23.34
N HIS A 526 10.53 -11.37 -22.86
CA HIS A 526 10.37 -11.04 -21.44
C HIS A 526 8.92 -11.15 -20.96
N VAL A 527 8.68 -12.05 -20.00
CA VAL A 527 7.41 -12.17 -19.27
C VAL A 527 7.54 -11.46 -17.92
N ARG A 528 6.55 -10.65 -17.54
CA ARG A 528 6.51 -9.90 -16.28
C ARG A 528 5.18 -10.05 -15.53
N LEU A 529 5.10 -9.50 -14.32
CA LEU A 529 3.89 -9.58 -13.51
C LEU A 529 2.71 -8.83 -14.16
N GLY A 530 1.55 -9.47 -14.15
CA GLY A 530 0.34 -8.99 -14.80
C GLY A 530 0.31 -9.15 -16.33
N ASP A 531 1.33 -9.77 -16.94
CA ASP A 531 1.21 -10.32 -18.30
C ASP A 531 0.41 -11.64 -18.28
N VAL A 532 -0.03 -12.09 -19.44
CA VAL A 532 -0.71 -13.39 -19.64
C VAL A 532 0.16 -14.26 -20.54
N VAL A 533 0.34 -15.52 -20.17
CA VAL A 533 0.99 -16.55 -20.99
C VAL A 533 -0.07 -17.51 -21.51
N VAL A 534 -0.08 -17.74 -22.82
CA VAL A 534 -0.97 -18.66 -23.52
C VAL A 534 -0.12 -19.81 -24.05
N SER A 535 -0.50 -21.04 -23.69
CA SER A 535 0.26 -22.23 -24.03
C SER A 535 0.27 -22.48 -25.54
N THR A 536 1.43 -22.41 -26.17
CA THR A 536 1.61 -22.72 -27.60
C THR A 536 2.93 -23.45 -27.82
N PRO A 537 3.04 -24.30 -28.86
CA PRO A 537 4.29 -24.98 -29.16
C PRO A 537 5.44 -24.00 -29.39
N ALA A 538 6.59 -24.26 -28.77
CA ALA A 538 7.82 -23.50 -29.04
C ALA A 538 8.60 -24.05 -30.25
N ASP A 539 8.38 -25.32 -30.59
CA ASP A 539 9.06 -26.04 -31.65
C ASP A 539 8.13 -27.10 -32.29
N ASP A 540 8.70 -27.95 -33.15
CA ASP A 540 7.98 -28.99 -33.87
C ASP A 540 7.52 -30.16 -32.99
N SER A 541 7.91 -30.20 -31.69
CA SER A 541 7.44 -31.25 -30.76
C SER A 541 5.93 -31.16 -30.49
N GLY A 542 5.31 -29.99 -30.72
CA GLY A 542 3.92 -29.74 -30.40
C GLY A 542 3.65 -29.51 -28.91
N ALA A 543 4.67 -29.58 -28.06
CA ALA A 543 4.54 -29.43 -26.61
C ALA A 543 3.96 -28.07 -26.23
N ILE A 544 2.83 -28.05 -25.51
CA ILE A 544 2.26 -26.81 -24.95
C ILE A 544 2.40 -26.75 -23.43
N TYR A 545 2.56 -27.91 -22.79
CA TYR A 545 2.72 -28.04 -21.35
C TYR A 545 3.69 -29.19 -21.04
N ILE A 546 4.65 -28.97 -20.14
CA ILE A 546 5.68 -29.95 -19.77
C ILE A 546 5.72 -30.08 -18.26
N TYR A 547 5.41 -31.27 -17.77
CA TYR A 547 5.54 -31.64 -16.36
C TYR A 547 6.90 -32.26 -16.10
N CYS A 548 7.60 -31.82 -15.06
CA CYS A 548 8.86 -32.42 -14.60
C CYS A 548 8.66 -33.15 -13.28
N SER A 549 8.74 -34.48 -13.32
CA SER A 549 8.58 -35.35 -12.15
C SER A 549 9.84 -35.43 -11.29
N LYS A 550 11.01 -35.34 -11.92
CA LYS A 550 12.31 -35.54 -11.25
C LYS A 550 13.42 -34.68 -11.85
N VAL A 551 14.26 -34.16 -10.96
CA VAL A 551 15.49 -33.42 -11.30
C VAL A 551 16.68 -34.14 -10.68
N ASP A 552 17.61 -34.60 -11.51
CA ASP A 552 18.87 -35.23 -11.08
C ASP A 552 20.04 -34.30 -11.42
N LYS A 553 20.91 -34.01 -10.45
CA LYS A 553 22.13 -33.22 -10.70
C LYS A 553 23.13 -34.07 -11.48
N MET A 554 23.63 -33.54 -12.59
CA MET A 554 24.62 -34.25 -13.38
C MET A 554 25.98 -34.24 -12.64
N PRO A 555 26.63 -35.40 -12.41
CA PRO A 555 27.84 -35.49 -11.60
C PRO A 555 29.02 -34.66 -12.14
N ASN A 556 29.12 -34.50 -13.46
CA ASN A 556 30.34 -34.00 -14.12
C ASN A 556 30.17 -32.70 -14.92
N SER A 557 28.96 -32.14 -15.03
CA SER A 557 28.68 -30.98 -15.92
C SER A 557 28.05 -29.78 -15.21
N GLY A 558 27.77 -29.88 -13.90
CA GLY A 558 27.14 -28.79 -13.13
C GLY A 558 25.66 -28.52 -13.45
N GLY A 559 25.12 -29.09 -14.53
CA GLY A 559 23.72 -28.97 -14.95
C GLY A 559 22.80 -30.05 -14.38
N PHE A 560 21.57 -30.09 -14.89
CA PHE A 560 20.50 -30.97 -14.41
C PHE A 560 19.92 -31.85 -15.52
N ASN A 561 19.60 -33.09 -15.17
CA ASN A 561 18.78 -33.97 -16.00
C ASN A 561 17.32 -33.91 -15.51
N PHE A 562 16.39 -33.77 -16.44
CA PHE A 562 14.97 -33.59 -16.16
C PHE A 562 14.17 -34.78 -16.70
N SER A 563 13.46 -35.50 -15.82
CA SER A 563 12.46 -36.47 -16.25
C SER A 563 11.15 -35.74 -16.50
N THR A 564 10.69 -35.74 -17.75
CA THR A 564 9.53 -34.95 -18.18
C THR A 564 8.41 -35.79 -18.79
N ARG A 565 7.18 -35.28 -18.66
CA ARG A 565 6.00 -35.68 -19.44
C ARG A 565 5.54 -34.48 -20.26
N ILE A 566 5.27 -34.72 -21.53
CA ILE A 566 4.85 -33.68 -22.49
C ILE A 566 3.35 -33.84 -22.75
N PHE A 567 2.64 -32.72 -22.79
CA PHE A 567 1.25 -32.63 -23.21
C PHE A 567 1.14 -31.80 -24.50
N SER A 568 0.49 -32.37 -25.50
CA SER A 568 0.28 -31.78 -26.82
C SER A 568 -1.13 -32.13 -27.32
N PRO A 569 -2.04 -31.14 -27.46
CA PRO A 569 -3.39 -31.40 -27.95
C PRO A 569 -3.33 -31.88 -29.41
N ARG A 570 -4.12 -32.90 -29.75
CA ARG A 570 -4.20 -33.42 -31.13
C ARG A 570 -4.96 -32.46 -32.03
N GLU A 571 -6.02 -31.85 -31.48
CA GLU A 571 -6.83 -30.88 -32.20
C GLU A 571 -6.31 -29.46 -31.96
N LYS A 572 -6.01 -28.75 -33.05
CA LYS A 572 -5.34 -27.44 -33.02
C LYS A 572 -6.31 -26.26 -33.02
N THR A 573 -7.62 -26.47 -32.89
CA THR A 573 -8.66 -25.43 -32.99
C THR A 573 -8.40 -24.25 -32.05
N LEU A 574 -8.14 -24.52 -30.77
CA LEU A 574 -7.81 -23.49 -29.77
C LEU A 574 -6.48 -22.79 -30.03
N ILE A 575 -5.46 -23.55 -30.46
CA ILE A 575 -4.14 -23.01 -30.82
C ILE A 575 -4.26 -22.08 -32.04
N ASN A 576 -5.08 -22.45 -33.03
CA ASN A 576 -5.32 -21.65 -34.23
C ASN A 576 -6.06 -20.35 -33.89
N ALA A 577 -7.04 -20.38 -32.98
CA ALA A 577 -7.70 -19.18 -32.48
C ALA A 577 -6.71 -18.26 -31.73
N ALA A 578 -5.85 -18.82 -30.88
CA ALA A 578 -4.80 -18.06 -30.19
C ALA A 578 -3.81 -17.42 -31.19
N ASN A 579 -3.41 -18.14 -32.23
CA ASN A 579 -2.56 -17.65 -33.31
C ASN A 579 -3.23 -16.56 -34.16
N LYS A 580 -4.55 -16.63 -34.34
CA LYS A 580 -5.33 -15.58 -35.02
C LYS A 580 -5.30 -14.28 -34.21
N ILE A 581 -5.57 -14.35 -32.91
CA ILE A 581 -5.45 -13.18 -32.01
C ILE A 581 -4.03 -12.61 -32.03
N LYS A 582 -3.01 -13.47 -31.99
CA LYS A 582 -1.60 -13.05 -32.09
C LYS A 582 -1.36 -12.23 -33.36
N LYS A 583 -1.72 -12.78 -34.53
CA LYS A 583 -1.56 -12.12 -35.83
C LYS A 583 -2.31 -10.79 -35.91
N GLU A 584 -3.55 -10.74 -35.45
CA GLU A 584 -4.35 -9.49 -35.43
C GLU A 584 -3.72 -8.42 -34.54
N SER A 585 -3.15 -8.83 -33.39
CA SER A 585 -2.49 -7.92 -32.46
C SER A 585 -1.15 -7.38 -32.97
N GLU A 586 -0.44 -8.15 -33.82
CA GLU A 586 0.86 -7.78 -34.38
C GLU A 586 0.76 -7.02 -35.72
N SER A 587 -0.30 -7.25 -36.50
CA SER A 587 -0.45 -6.71 -37.86
C SER A 587 -1.14 -5.35 -37.96
N THR A 588 -1.91 -4.94 -36.94
CA THR A 588 -2.72 -3.73 -36.99
C THR A 588 -1.96 -2.51 -36.45
N ILE A 589 -2.05 -1.36 -37.13
CA ILE A 589 -1.42 -0.09 -36.70
C ILE A 589 -2.00 0.42 -35.35
N SER A 590 -3.23 0.01 -35.02
CA SER A 590 -3.91 0.21 -33.74
C SER A 590 -4.78 -1.02 -33.43
N PRO A 591 -4.20 -2.12 -32.92
CA PRO A 591 -4.95 -3.34 -32.67
C PRO A 591 -5.96 -3.10 -31.54
N GLN A 592 -7.23 -3.40 -31.79
CA GLN A 592 -8.23 -3.42 -30.72
C GLN A 592 -7.97 -4.65 -29.85
N LYS A 593 -7.17 -4.48 -28.80
CA LYS A 593 -6.88 -5.52 -27.81
C LYS A 593 -8.11 -5.78 -26.95
N THR A 594 -8.99 -6.67 -27.40
CA THR A 594 -10.29 -6.96 -26.77
C THR A 594 -10.17 -7.34 -25.30
N TRP A 595 -9.09 -8.03 -24.90
CA TRP A 595 -8.84 -8.37 -23.50
C TRP A 595 -8.65 -7.14 -22.59
N GLU A 596 -8.11 -6.03 -23.08
CA GLU A 596 -7.96 -4.81 -22.26
C GLU A 596 -9.33 -4.25 -21.87
N LYS A 597 -10.30 -4.28 -22.79
CA LYS A 597 -11.69 -3.89 -22.51
C LYS A 597 -12.30 -4.80 -21.44
N PHE A 598 -12.15 -6.12 -21.58
CA PHE A 598 -12.69 -7.08 -20.62
C PHE A 598 -12.03 -7.00 -19.24
N ILE A 599 -10.75 -6.62 -19.16
CA ILE A 599 -10.10 -6.33 -17.87
C ILE A 599 -10.81 -5.18 -17.15
N GLU A 600 -11.11 -4.08 -17.83
CA GLU A 600 -11.80 -2.94 -17.20
C GLU A 600 -13.25 -3.27 -16.82
N GLU A 601 -14.00 -3.96 -17.69
CA GLU A 601 -15.36 -4.44 -17.37
C GLU A 601 -15.36 -5.40 -16.18
N GLY A 602 -14.41 -6.34 -16.13
CA GLY A 602 -14.31 -7.30 -15.04
C GLY A 602 -13.91 -6.65 -13.71
N LYS A 603 -13.06 -5.62 -13.71
CA LYS A 603 -12.80 -4.82 -12.50
C LYS A 603 -14.09 -4.20 -11.96
N ASP A 604 -14.95 -3.73 -12.85
CA ASP A 604 -16.20 -3.06 -12.50
C ASP A 604 -17.22 -4.03 -11.93
N ILE A 605 -17.35 -5.22 -12.53
CA ILE A 605 -18.20 -6.31 -12.03
C ILE A 605 -17.72 -6.82 -10.66
N LEU A 606 -16.40 -6.89 -10.47
CA LEU A 606 -15.79 -7.37 -9.22
C LEU A 606 -15.65 -6.27 -8.15
N ARG A 607 -16.22 -5.07 -8.37
CA ARG A 607 -16.29 -4.02 -7.34
C ARG A 607 -17.13 -4.52 -6.16
N GLY A 608 -16.57 -4.44 -4.96
CA GLY A 608 -17.25 -4.88 -3.73
C GLY A 608 -16.91 -6.29 -3.26
N GLN A 609 -16.16 -7.06 -4.04
CA GLN A 609 -15.56 -8.32 -3.57
C GLN A 609 -14.51 -8.05 -2.47
N GLU A 610 -14.34 -8.98 -1.54
CA GLU A 610 -13.29 -8.90 -0.51
C GLU A 610 -11.88 -8.91 -1.14
N SER A 611 -11.75 -9.52 -2.31
CA SER A 611 -10.51 -9.58 -3.10
C SER A 611 -10.33 -8.36 -4.00
N HIS A 612 -9.10 -7.82 -4.08
CA HIS A 612 -8.79 -6.63 -4.87
C HIS A 612 -8.25 -6.99 -6.26
N PHE A 613 -9.10 -6.90 -7.29
CA PHE A 613 -8.75 -7.23 -8.68
C PHE A 613 -8.06 -6.09 -9.47
N HIS A 614 -7.64 -5.02 -8.79
CA HIS A 614 -6.89 -3.93 -9.43
C HIS A 614 -5.42 -4.30 -9.59
N ARG A 615 -4.78 -3.82 -10.66
CA ARG A 615 -3.35 -4.01 -10.88
C ARG A 615 -2.57 -3.41 -9.71
N PRO A 616 -1.67 -4.16 -9.05
CA PRO A 616 -0.74 -3.59 -8.10
C PRO A 616 0.13 -2.49 -8.73
N MET A 617 0.67 -1.59 -7.92
CA MET A 617 1.51 -0.50 -8.42
C MET A 617 2.71 -1.07 -9.20
N ILE A 618 3.01 -0.49 -10.38
CA ILE A 618 4.08 -0.95 -11.28
C ILE A 618 5.43 -1.08 -10.56
N LYS A 619 5.76 -0.17 -9.64
CA LYS A 619 7.00 -0.21 -8.82
C LYS A 619 7.15 -1.44 -7.90
N ARG A 620 6.08 -2.22 -7.73
CA ARG A 620 6.09 -3.48 -6.97
C ARG A 620 6.42 -4.68 -7.84
N ASP A 621 6.37 -4.54 -9.15
CA ASP A 621 6.98 -5.50 -10.08
C ASP A 621 8.50 -5.30 -10.01
N LYS A 622 9.19 -6.26 -9.39
CA LYS A 622 10.64 -6.20 -9.14
C LYS A 622 11.28 -7.47 -9.69
N LEU A 623 12.19 -7.27 -10.62
CA LEU A 623 12.96 -8.35 -11.24
C LEU A 623 14.31 -8.51 -10.53
N PHE A 624 14.64 -9.75 -10.19
CA PHE A 624 15.89 -10.12 -9.53
C PHE A 624 16.64 -11.14 -10.38
N LEU A 625 17.96 -10.98 -10.47
CA LEU A 625 18.87 -11.89 -11.17
C LEU A 625 19.87 -12.47 -10.17
N THR A 626 19.96 -13.80 -10.12
CA THR A 626 21.02 -14.52 -9.38
C THR A 626 22.23 -14.72 -10.29
N LYS A 627 23.35 -14.10 -9.93
CA LYS A 627 24.63 -14.24 -10.62
C LYS A 627 25.28 -15.60 -10.32
N SER A 628 26.33 -15.92 -11.08
CA SER A 628 27.09 -17.17 -10.93
C SER A 628 27.77 -17.31 -9.56
N ASP A 629 28.07 -16.20 -8.89
CA ASP A 629 28.63 -16.16 -7.52
C ASP A 629 27.56 -16.29 -6.42
N GLY A 630 26.29 -16.49 -6.79
CA GLY A 630 25.16 -16.57 -5.87
C GLY A 630 24.62 -15.22 -5.38
N SER A 631 25.24 -14.10 -5.77
CA SER A 631 24.72 -12.77 -5.44
C SER A 631 23.43 -12.46 -6.21
N VAL A 632 22.47 -11.85 -5.52
CA VAL A 632 21.18 -11.46 -6.11
C VAL A 632 21.20 -9.95 -6.33
N VAL A 633 20.98 -9.53 -7.57
CA VAL A 633 20.86 -8.12 -7.95
C VAL A 633 19.47 -7.81 -8.47
N GLN A 634 18.91 -6.67 -8.10
CA GLN A 634 17.72 -6.16 -8.74
C GLN A 634 18.10 -5.56 -10.10
N VAL A 635 17.36 -5.90 -11.14
CA VAL A 635 17.59 -5.41 -12.50
C VAL A 635 16.31 -4.79 -13.06
N ASP A 636 16.47 -3.88 -14.01
CA ASP A 636 15.33 -3.28 -14.70
C ASP A 636 14.74 -4.25 -15.72
N HIS A 637 13.43 -4.14 -15.95
CA HIS A 637 12.78 -4.88 -17.02
C HIS A 637 13.26 -4.36 -18.39
N PRO A 638 13.54 -5.25 -19.36
CA PRO A 638 13.87 -4.80 -20.71
C PRO A 638 12.69 -4.04 -21.29
N ARG A 639 13.00 -3.01 -22.08
CA ARG A 639 12.02 -2.15 -22.75
C ARG A 639 12.12 -2.37 -24.26
N PRO A 640 11.00 -2.27 -24.99
CA PRO A 640 11.07 -2.32 -26.45
C PRO A 640 11.87 -1.12 -26.93
N LEU A 641 12.69 -1.33 -27.97
CA LEU A 641 13.27 -0.22 -28.70
C LEU A 641 12.13 0.54 -29.40
N SER A 642 12.23 1.87 -29.49
CA SER A 642 11.13 2.75 -29.91
C SER A 642 10.51 2.39 -31.27
N TYR A 643 11.19 1.61 -32.11
CA TYR A 643 10.73 1.14 -33.40
C TYR A 643 10.05 -0.25 -33.38
N THR A 644 10.26 -1.09 -32.35
CA THR A 644 9.77 -2.49 -32.35
C THR A 644 8.32 -2.62 -31.86
N VAL A 645 7.85 -1.72 -31.01
CA VAL A 645 6.47 -1.72 -30.51
C VAL A 645 5.93 -0.30 -30.50
N LYS A 646 5.24 0.09 -31.58
CA LYS A 646 4.46 1.32 -31.59
C LYS A 646 3.35 1.21 -30.52
N ASN A 647 3.22 2.21 -29.66
CA ASN A 647 2.25 2.29 -28.54
C ASN A 647 2.54 1.46 -27.27
N TYR A 648 3.81 1.16 -26.97
CA TYR A 648 4.16 0.61 -25.64
C TYR A 648 3.69 1.55 -24.51
N LYS A 649 2.86 1.03 -23.59
CA LYS A 649 2.53 1.69 -22.32
C LYS A 649 2.98 0.83 -21.16
N GLU A 650 3.71 1.44 -20.23
CA GLU A 650 4.12 0.79 -19.00
C GLU A 650 2.87 0.46 -18.15
N GLY A 651 2.81 -0.73 -17.57
CA GLY A 651 1.65 -1.19 -16.79
C GLY A 651 0.47 -1.74 -17.61
N GLN A 652 0.61 -1.94 -18.92
CA GLN A 652 -0.35 -2.76 -19.70
C GLN A 652 -0.07 -4.26 -19.56
N THR A 653 -1.11 -5.07 -19.70
CA THR A 653 -1.04 -6.54 -19.77
C THR A 653 -0.64 -6.94 -21.19
N ASN A 654 0.49 -7.62 -21.33
CA ASN A 654 0.91 -8.20 -22.60
C ASN A 654 0.52 -9.68 -22.66
N ILE A 655 0.24 -10.16 -23.86
CA ILE A 655 0.04 -11.59 -24.13
C ILE A 655 1.34 -12.17 -24.65
N ARG A 656 1.78 -13.27 -24.06
CA ARG A 656 2.98 -14.01 -24.42
C ARG A 656 2.57 -15.43 -24.79
N TYR A 657 3.21 -15.98 -25.81
CA TYR A 657 2.90 -17.30 -26.34
C TYR A 657 4.12 -18.20 -26.14
N GLY A 658 3.94 -19.38 -25.55
CA GLY A 658 5.01 -20.34 -25.34
C GLY A 658 4.63 -21.48 -24.41
N VAL A 659 5.58 -22.35 -24.11
CA VAL A 659 5.34 -23.58 -23.33
C VAL A 659 5.15 -23.25 -21.86
N VAL A 660 4.23 -23.96 -21.20
CA VAL A 660 4.04 -23.89 -19.75
C VAL A 660 4.77 -25.05 -19.06
N GLY A 661 5.58 -24.72 -18.06
CA GLY A 661 6.33 -25.68 -17.26
C GLY A 661 5.62 -25.96 -15.94
N CYS A 662 5.77 -27.16 -15.41
CA CYS A 662 5.18 -27.56 -14.14
C CYS A 662 6.07 -28.57 -13.42
N GLY A 663 5.96 -28.64 -12.09
CA GLY A 663 6.59 -29.66 -11.26
C GLY A 663 7.26 -29.06 -10.04
N GLN A 664 6.95 -29.60 -8.86
CA GLN A 664 7.56 -29.14 -7.61
C GLN A 664 9.08 -29.34 -7.61
N SER A 665 9.56 -30.35 -8.33
CA SER A 665 10.98 -30.70 -8.45
C SER A 665 11.80 -29.57 -9.10
N VAL A 666 11.26 -28.89 -10.13
CA VAL A 666 11.90 -27.76 -10.82
C VAL A 666 11.66 -26.43 -10.12
N ALA A 667 10.54 -26.27 -9.42
CA ALA A 667 10.20 -25.02 -8.72
C ALA A 667 11.15 -24.66 -7.56
N LYS A 668 11.89 -25.64 -7.01
CA LYS A 668 12.71 -25.53 -5.79
C LYS A 668 13.77 -24.43 -5.81
N THR A 669 14.50 -24.30 -6.91
CA THR A 669 15.64 -23.36 -6.99
C THR A 669 15.62 -22.59 -8.30
N GLU A 670 16.03 -21.33 -8.25
CA GLU A 670 16.09 -20.48 -9.44
C GLU A 670 17.02 -21.05 -10.54
N PRO A 671 18.21 -21.63 -10.25
CA PRO A 671 19.04 -22.27 -11.27
C PRO A 671 18.35 -23.42 -12.00
N GLN A 672 17.65 -24.30 -11.27
CA GLN A 672 16.89 -25.40 -11.86
C GLN A 672 15.75 -24.90 -12.74
N ARG A 673 14.96 -23.94 -12.25
CA ARG A 673 13.88 -23.33 -13.05
C ARG A 673 14.43 -22.69 -14.31
N ARG A 674 15.53 -21.95 -14.21
CA ARG A 674 16.15 -21.24 -15.33
C ARG A 674 16.68 -22.20 -16.38
N GLU A 675 17.41 -23.24 -15.99
CA GLU A 675 17.94 -24.25 -16.91
C GLU A 675 16.79 -25.03 -17.56
N PHE A 676 15.79 -25.46 -16.78
CA PHE A 676 14.60 -26.12 -17.32
C PHE A 676 13.85 -25.25 -18.32
N ALA A 677 13.68 -23.96 -18.01
CA ALA A 677 12.98 -23.02 -18.89
C ALA A 677 13.73 -22.78 -20.19
N GLN A 678 15.06 -22.67 -20.12
CA GLN A 678 15.90 -22.47 -21.30
C GLN A 678 15.88 -23.68 -22.24
N LEU A 679 16.01 -24.90 -21.69
CA LEU A 679 16.05 -26.13 -22.48
C LEU A 679 14.73 -26.45 -23.19
N ASN A 680 13.60 -26.06 -22.59
CA ASN A 680 12.26 -26.45 -23.06
C ASN A 680 11.42 -25.26 -23.57
N GLY A 681 11.99 -24.07 -23.71
CA GLY A 681 11.27 -22.88 -24.18
C GLY A 681 10.11 -22.44 -23.26
N ILE A 682 10.22 -22.66 -21.95
CA ILE A 682 9.16 -22.34 -20.99
C ILE A 682 9.00 -20.82 -20.84
N LYS A 683 7.75 -20.35 -20.84
CA LYS A 683 7.37 -18.94 -20.63
C LYS A 683 6.64 -18.67 -19.32
N ALA A 684 5.98 -19.69 -18.77
CA ALA A 684 5.35 -19.63 -17.46
C ALA A 684 5.53 -20.94 -16.72
N PHE A 685 5.64 -20.86 -15.41
CA PHE A 685 5.47 -22.00 -14.52
C PHE A 685 4.06 -21.99 -13.94
N HIS A 686 3.47 -23.17 -13.84
CA HIS A 686 2.17 -23.40 -13.20
C HIS A 686 2.37 -24.23 -11.94
N GLN A 687 1.48 -24.04 -10.95
CA GLN A 687 1.42 -24.93 -9.80
C GLN A 687 0.98 -26.34 -10.23
N GLU A 688 1.29 -27.33 -9.39
CA GLU A 688 1.17 -28.75 -9.74
C GLU A 688 -0.28 -29.20 -9.97
N HIS A 689 -0.66 -29.24 -11.24
CA HIS A 689 -1.99 -29.61 -11.75
C HIS A 689 -1.90 -30.57 -12.97
N ASP A 690 -0.80 -31.31 -13.11
CA ASP A 690 -0.56 -32.25 -14.20
C ASP A 690 -1.68 -33.29 -14.32
N PHE A 691 -2.17 -33.83 -13.20
CA PHE A 691 -3.31 -34.76 -13.14
C PHE A 691 -4.58 -34.22 -13.84
N VAL A 692 -4.73 -32.90 -13.96
CA VAL A 692 -5.84 -32.28 -14.70
C VAL A 692 -5.72 -32.59 -16.18
N LEU A 693 -4.54 -32.35 -16.77
CA LEU A 693 -4.30 -32.62 -18.18
C LEU A 693 -4.28 -34.12 -18.48
N GLU A 694 -3.77 -34.95 -17.55
CA GLU A 694 -3.87 -36.41 -17.67
C GLU A 694 -5.33 -36.86 -17.75
N SER A 695 -6.21 -36.27 -16.94
CA SER A 695 -7.65 -36.55 -16.97
C SER A 695 -8.31 -36.06 -18.26
N VAL A 696 -7.95 -34.87 -18.76
CA VAL A 696 -8.47 -34.33 -20.04
C VAL A 696 -8.12 -35.26 -21.21
N GLU A 697 -6.85 -35.69 -21.32
CA GLU A 697 -6.42 -36.65 -22.36
C GLU A 697 -7.04 -38.03 -22.16
N GLY A 698 -7.12 -38.52 -20.92
CA GLY A 698 -7.71 -39.82 -20.59
C GLY A 698 -9.18 -39.94 -20.98
N ASN A 699 -9.92 -38.83 -20.92
CA ASN A 699 -11.31 -38.72 -21.36
C ASN A 699 -11.47 -38.38 -22.85
N ARG A 700 -10.38 -38.44 -23.64
CA ARG A 700 -10.35 -38.20 -25.08
C ARG A 700 -10.81 -36.80 -25.49
N CYS A 701 -10.62 -35.80 -24.64
CA CYS A 701 -10.75 -34.41 -25.07
C CYS A 701 -9.45 -33.98 -25.73
N ASP A 702 -9.44 -34.02 -27.06
CA ASP A 702 -8.24 -33.79 -27.88
C ASP A 702 -7.93 -32.30 -28.13
N SER A 703 -8.82 -31.39 -27.70
CA SER A 703 -8.67 -29.94 -27.85
C SER A 703 -8.59 -29.25 -26.49
N TYR A 704 -7.38 -28.88 -26.05
CA TYR A 704 -7.19 -28.13 -24.81
C TYR A 704 -6.12 -27.02 -24.92
N LEU A 705 -6.20 -26.02 -24.03
CA LEU A 705 -5.27 -24.89 -23.96
C LEU A 705 -5.12 -24.40 -22.51
N VAL A 706 -3.94 -23.90 -22.15
CA VAL A 706 -3.64 -23.31 -20.83
C VAL A 706 -3.40 -21.80 -20.98
N ILE A 707 -4.05 -21.00 -20.13
CA ILE A 707 -4.00 -19.53 -20.11
C ILE A 707 -3.69 -19.09 -18.68
N LEU A 708 -2.52 -18.53 -18.45
CA LEU A 708 -2.05 -18.15 -17.13
C LEU A 708 -1.79 -16.65 -17.02
N GLY A 709 -2.28 -16.02 -15.96
CA GLY A 709 -1.91 -14.67 -15.57
C GLY A 709 -0.71 -14.69 -14.62
N MET A 710 0.28 -13.84 -14.85
CA MET A 710 1.52 -13.89 -14.09
C MET A 710 1.41 -13.15 -12.76
N CYS A 711 1.58 -13.85 -11.63
CA CYS A 711 1.50 -13.25 -10.29
C CYS A 711 2.80 -13.29 -9.48
N ASP A 712 3.80 -14.06 -9.91
CA ASP A 712 5.17 -14.02 -9.37
C ASP A 712 6.22 -14.44 -10.42
N TYR A 713 7.44 -14.73 -9.96
CA TYR A 713 8.58 -15.22 -10.76
C TYR A 713 8.99 -16.65 -10.36
N GLU A 714 8.07 -17.38 -9.75
CA GLU A 714 8.25 -18.74 -9.25
C GLU A 714 7.28 -19.67 -9.96
N ASP A 715 6.17 -20.05 -9.32
CA ASP A 715 5.18 -21.00 -9.82
C ASP A 715 3.73 -20.48 -9.76
N GLY A 716 3.53 -19.24 -9.30
CA GLY A 716 2.20 -18.66 -9.05
C GLY A 716 1.73 -18.74 -7.60
N SER A 717 2.58 -19.16 -6.66
CA SER A 717 2.24 -19.29 -5.23
C SER A 717 2.07 -17.96 -4.47
N LYS A 718 2.61 -16.83 -4.95
CA LYS A 718 2.54 -15.56 -4.21
C LYS A 718 1.25 -14.80 -4.48
N LYS A 719 0.67 -14.25 -3.41
CA LYS A 719 -0.72 -13.76 -3.38
C LYS A 719 -0.93 -12.30 -3.86
N GLU A 720 0.11 -11.45 -3.89
CA GLU A 720 -0.07 -10.00 -4.11
C GLU A 720 -0.69 -9.67 -5.47
N TRP A 721 -0.26 -10.35 -6.53
CA TRP A 721 -0.72 -10.09 -7.91
C TRP A 721 -1.82 -11.06 -8.36
N THR A 722 -2.13 -12.10 -7.58
CA THR A 722 -3.02 -13.22 -7.95
C THR A 722 -4.37 -12.74 -8.47
N CYS A 723 -5.01 -11.78 -7.80
CA CYS A 723 -6.33 -11.30 -8.21
C CYS A 723 -6.28 -10.64 -9.60
N TYR A 724 -5.38 -9.68 -9.81
CA TYR A 724 -5.24 -9.02 -11.11
C TYR A 724 -4.80 -9.98 -12.21
N ALA A 725 -3.85 -10.86 -11.91
CA ALA A 725 -3.35 -11.87 -12.84
C ALA A 725 -4.48 -12.81 -13.30
N ALA A 726 -5.29 -13.33 -12.36
CA ALA A 726 -6.46 -14.15 -12.64
C ALA A 726 -7.46 -13.42 -13.56
N LEU A 727 -7.74 -12.14 -13.26
CA LEU A 727 -8.62 -11.31 -14.08
C LEU A 727 -8.07 -11.13 -15.51
N ALA A 728 -6.78 -10.86 -15.65
CA ALA A 728 -6.13 -10.72 -16.94
C ALA A 728 -6.22 -12.01 -17.78
N ALA A 729 -6.01 -13.17 -17.16
CA ALA A 729 -6.14 -14.47 -17.80
C ALA A 729 -7.59 -14.73 -18.26
N ALA A 730 -8.57 -14.47 -17.40
CA ALA A 730 -9.99 -14.62 -17.71
C ALA A 730 -10.44 -13.67 -18.85
N ALA A 731 -9.94 -12.44 -18.87
CA ALA A 731 -10.22 -11.48 -19.94
C ALA A 731 -9.66 -11.94 -21.31
N TYR A 732 -8.45 -12.52 -21.33
CA TYR A 732 -7.93 -13.15 -22.54
C TYR A 732 -8.75 -14.37 -22.95
N MET A 733 -9.14 -15.22 -22.00
CA MET A 733 -10.04 -16.36 -22.25
C MET A 733 -11.32 -15.90 -22.94
N LYS A 734 -11.98 -14.84 -22.46
CA LYS A 734 -13.18 -14.28 -23.13
C LYS A 734 -12.90 -13.85 -24.57
N SER A 735 -11.73 -13.25 -24.82
CA SER A 735 -11.30 -12.86 -26.16
C SER A 735 -11.09 -14.07 -27.08
N LEU A 736 -10.50 -15.15 -26.55
CA LEU A 736 -10.33 -16.42 -27.25
C LEU A 736 -11.67 -17.05 -27.62
N LEU A 737 -12.61 -17.10 -26.67
CA LEU A 737 -13.94 -17.67 -26.87
C LEU A 737 -14.76 -16.93 -27.92
N LEU A 738 -14.58 -15.61 -28.07
CA LEU A 738 -15.23 -14.82 -29.12
C LEU A 738 -14.56 -14.98 -30.50
N THR A 739 -13.36 -15.56 -30.55
CA THR A 739 -12.61 -15.80 -31.78
C THR A 739 -12.88 -17.19 -32.36
N LEU A 740 -13.17 -18.16 -31.47
CA LEU A 740 -13.69 -19.49 -31.80
C LEU A 740 -15.09 -19.37 -32.39
#